data_AF-A0A1C5RPF3-F1
#
_entry.id   AF-A0A1C5RPF3-F1
#
_cell.length_a   1.000
_cell.length_b   1.000
_cell.length_c   1.000
_cell.angle_alpha   90.00
_cell.angle_beta   90.00
_cell.angle_gamma   90.00
#
_symmetry.space_group_name_H-M   'P 1'
#
loop_
_entity.id
_entity.type
_entity.pdbx_description
1 polymer ?
#
loop_
_entity_poly.entity_id
_entity_poly.type
_entity_poly.pdbx_seq_one_letter_code
_entity_poly.pdbx_strand_id
1 'polypeptide(L)'
;MAIKSNALAENKAAILAEDGGTIYATLQMRHGKESEMDESKFVPAEIGVATDTKKAVIAFGPGDTKEFAFKDDIPDQDYNNLENKPSIGGVELSGDKSLEQLGIQQKGDYITEIPAEYVTDTKLTEKLKSYPTKEEQAEELEKKLDKDQGAENTGKALVVGEDGTVKPGEIPIKVDDTLSQTGQAADAEKVGARLHEIDAVKLRGPVETVSGEILQIENPAEQPPVGMRVYGKAEQNTTTGAQLLNAPDKTNKIFGVTMSVSGGIASFSGTLSSNNATFWFIGSYNGTDVVMTLPAGRYYLQNCSMQTLGNSALKTGAITSETEIQITGVAYTYTDSSPKTIYPMINAGSTALPWEPYTGGQPSPNPDYPQEIEIPGSDKEIRVELKAANLIPLNENEEKTQYGVTFKQNADGSVTINGQNTGEANSVYNLITNDALLARQFAKIGMLYLSGNKAGTNVTLQCWNYDGNNSAVKDNGEGISFVFTNVTAPYNIALVVPTNEIVDNVTINPMLNAGTTALPWAPYKDQPLTLSTPNGLPGLLVDSGGNYTDSNGQQWICDSVEFYSDGTGKKIQRLKRASGLAFKKVSYGIQEESYLYETYLSDLSENGYPPCLCTGLKYDKRILDNNLNGMYAYPKSIRARFKDSKNEQEDIEKLKTFEFLYALQTPIETDLSSEEIAAYRALKLNNPVTNVFTAESLMPGIAVDYVPETERYIEKSINDNTQKAPAIVEKASGETLNVTDSSDLKPKRLKVFGKSEQLKTTGAQLFDANKLESKQSDGITITNNGDGSFTINGTSTGYPGTSYNTALENGMYYISTKDEVDVKNIFRVRIRKNDSYEDKGVGTSFKIDGTEDQVQIYIQADTGLTFNNVVIYPMLNAGSTALPWEPYTGRKPSPSPEYPQEIKIPGSDGSLEVRVFGVQLITKTYTSATINGITYTVNDDGSVTANGKATSNSFFLLSMLPKVNDVFLSGGKSESISIVYTNMVNKGYKDVGNGIYIPNQFDYEKYPNSRIQIQITEGTTVTNEIIRPMLNAGSTALPWEPCKLQPLTLSIPNGLPGIPVDSGGNYTDESGQQWICDEVDFERGKYIQRVIQKENLTFTKNGDYTVEGSELYFCSVPEFSKTGNVSYIGTGMSTHMRYTNTVLDKNEVGFYIGYGGIWARIKDVGDLDTFNEKLQDAVFYFTYTNMSPIEIDLTEEQLKSYRSLYTNYSTTNVFTNFIPQVGLEMEYVADTKSYIDKKFEELQKALVNTNTQVLNKVIMEDIEHA
;
A
#
# COMPACT_ATOMS: atom_id res chain seq x y z
N MET A 1 1.71 -5.60 45.92
CA MET A 1 2.19 -6.93 45.49
C MET A 1 1.15 -7.99 45.88
N ALA A 2 0.33 -8.40 44.92
CA ALA A 2 -0.35 -9.70 44.80
C ALA A 2 -1.29 -9.58 43.59
N ILE A 3 -1.14 -10.51 42.66
CA ILE A 3 -1.66 -10.52 41.29
C ILE A 3 -3.19 -10.63 41.30
N LYS A 4 -3.89 -9.68 40.67
CA LYS A 4 -5.28 -9.81 40.22
C LYS A 4 -5.27 -9.83 38.70
N SER A 5 -5.09 -11.01 38.11
CA SER A 5 -5.40 -11.25 36.69
C SER A 5 -6.71 -12.05 36.62
N ASN A 6 -7.83 -11.34 36.57
CA ASN A 6 -9.06 -11.91 36.02
C ASN A 6 -8.90 -11.90 34.49
N ALA A 7 -8.29 -12.95 33.95
CA ALA A 7 -8.38 -13.22 32.52
C ALA A 7 -9.73 -13.91 32.26
N LEU A 8 -10.70 -13.15 31.76
CA LEU A 8 -11.79 -13.73 30.98
C LEU A 8 -11.15 -14.34 29.72
N ALA A 9 -11.00 -15.66 29.68
CA ALA A 9 -10.70 -16.35 28.44
C ALA A 9 -11.98 -16.38 27.58
N GLU A 10 -12.15 -15.43 26.67
CA GLU A 10 -13.05 -15.62 25.53
C GLU A 10 -12.43 -16.66 24.60
N ASN A 11 -12.77 -17.94 24.79
CA ASN A 11 -12.45 -18.97 23.81
C ASN A 11 -13.41 -18.83 22.63
N LYS A 12 -12.97 -18.17 21.55
CA LYS A 12 -13.65 -18.24 20.24
C LYS A 12 -13.26 -19.55 19.55
N ALA A 13 -14.21 -20.47 19.43
CA ALA A 13 -14.03 -21.67 18.60
C ALA A 13 -14.51 -21.38 17.17
N ALA A 14 -13.71 -21.72 16.17
CA ALA A 14 -14.13 -21.68 14.76
C ALA A 14 -14.73 -23.05 14.38
N ILE A 15 -15.94 -23.05 13.79
CA ILE A 15 -16.58 -24.26 13.28
C ILE A 15 -16.85 -24.07 11.78
N LEU A 16 -16.45 -25.05 10.97
CA LEU A 16 -16.72 -25.11 9.53
C LEU A 16 -18.10 -25.73 9.29
N ALA A 17 -18.96 -25.05 8.51
CA ALA A 17 -20.18 -25.66 8.00
C ALA A 17 -19.89 -26.57 6.78
N GLU A 18 -20.72 -27.59 6.54
CA GLU A 18 -20.56 -28.54 5.42
C GLU A 18 -20.60 -27.88 4.02
N ASP A 19 -21.07 -26.63 3.91
CA ASP A 19 -21.10 -25.85 2.67
C ASP A 19 -19.87 -24.96 2.47
N GLY A 20 -18.91 -24.95 3.41
CA GLY A 20 -17.68 -24.16 3.32
C GLY A 20 -17.77 -22.72 3.84
N GLY A 21 -18.86 -22.33 4.51
CA GLY A 21 -18.93 -21.06 5.26
C GLY A 21 -18.37 -21.16 6.69
N THR A 22 -17.65 -20.12 7.16
CA THR A 22 -17.15 -20.00 8.54
C THR A 22 -18.16 -19.28 9.44
N ILE A 23 -18.57 -19.88 10.57
CA ILE A 23 -19.45 -19.25 11.57
C ILE A 23 -18.68 -19.03 12.88
N TYR A 24 -18.86 -17.86 13.51
CA TYR A 24 -18.33 -17.55 14.85
C TYR A 24 -19.42 -17.76 15.91
N ALA A 25 -19.17 -18.59 16.93
CA ALA A 25 -20.03 -18.71 18.11
C ALA A 25 -19.26 -18.27 19.36
N THR A 26 -19.92 -17.51 20.25
CA THR A 26 -19.37 -17.06 21.53
C THR A 26 -19.97 -17.90 22.66
N LEU A 27 -19.15 -18.61 23.42
CA LEU A 27 -19.56 -19.22 24.70
C LEU A 27 -19.30 -18.22 25.84
N GLN A 28 -20.34 -17.78 26.56
CA GLN A 28 -20.17 -17.06 27.83
C GLN A 28 -20.37 -18.00 29.03
N MET A 29 -19.39 -18.03 29.93
CA MET A 29 -19.51 -18.66 31.25
C MET A 29 -19.54 -17.56 32.31
N ARG A 30 -20.58 -17.51 33.16
CA ARG A 30 -20.63 -16.56 34.30
C ARG A 30 -20.09 -17.22 35.58
N HIS A 31 -19.30 -16.47 36.35
CA HIS A 31 -18.94 -16.81 37.72
C HIS A 31 -19.92 -16.16 38.71
N GLY A 32 -20.45 -16.96 39.65
CA GLY A 32 -21.04 -16.47 40.90
C GLY A 32 -19.96 -16.18 41.96
N LYS A 33 -20.34 -15.58 43.09
CA LYS A 33 -19.39 -15.23 44.18
C LYS A 33 -18.61 -16.46 44.68
N GLU A 34 -17.31 -16.27 44.86
CA GLU A 34 -16.28 -17.25 45.24
C GLU A 34 -16.59 -18.04 46.53
N SER A 35 -17.47 -17.54 47.40
CA SER A 35 -17.80 -18.15 48.70
C SER A 35 -18.82 -19.30 48.64
N GLU A 36 -19.34 -19.65 47.47
CA GLU A 36 -20.42 -20.66 47.32
C GLU A 36 -20.10 -21.80 46.32
N MET A 37 -18.84 -21.97 45.87
CA MET A 37 -18.49 -23.01 44.89
C MET A 37 -18.06 -24.35 45.51
N ASP A 38 -18.69 -25.43 45.03
CA ASP A 38 -18.30 -26.84 45.13
C ASP A 38 -17.84 -27.26 43.72
N GLU A 39 -16.70 -27.96 43.61
CA GLU A 39 -16.02 -28.34 42.35
C GLU A 39 -16.86 -29.27 41.44
N SER A 40 -18.01 -29.76 41.91
CA SER A 40 -18.94 -30.60 41.14
C SER A 40 -19.93 -29.86 40.22
N LYS A 41 -19.88 -28.52 40.12
CA LYS A 41 -20.90 -27.73 39.38
C LYS A 41 -20.31 -26.63 38.48
N PHE A 42 -19.97 -27.01 37.24
CA PHE A 42 -19.75 -26.06 36.13
C PHE A 42 -20.86 -26.24 35.08
N VAL A 43 -21.60 -25.17 34.76
CA VAL A 43 -22.66 -25.19 33.73
C VAL A 43 -22.52 -23.97 32.79
N PRO A 44 -22.58 -24.13 31.46
CA PRO A 44 -22.59 -23.01 30.50
C PRO A 44 -23.93 -22.25 30.55
N ALA A 45 -23.88 -20.91 30.45
CA ALA A 45 -25.06 -20.08 30.71
C ALA A 45 -25.77 -19.55 29.45
N GLU A 46 -25.15 -19.47 28.27
CA GLU A 46 -25.83 -19.03 27.04
C GLU A 46 -25.02 -19.40 25.78
N ILE A 47 -25.68 -19.95 24.75
CA ILE A 47 -25.14 -20.17 23.40
C ILE A 47 -26.16 -19.60 22.41
N GLY A 48 -25.83 -18.49 21.74
CA GLY A 48 -26.59 -17.97 20.61
C GLY A 48 -25.99 -18.47 19.30
N VAL A 49 -26.77 -19.20 18.50
CA VAL A 49 -26.41 -19.59 17.12
C VAL A 49 -27.47 -19.05 16.18
N ALA A 50 -27.07 -18.32 15.14
CA ALA A 50 -27.96 -17.86 14.09
C ALA A 50 -27.56 -18.55 12.78
N THR A 51 -28.10 -19.75 12.52
CA THR A 51 -28.21 -20.33 11.17
C THR A 51 -29.39 -21.28 11.05
N ASP A 52 -29.82 -21.44 9.80
CA ASP A 52 -31.02 -22.07 9.25
C ASP A 52 -30.85 -23.58 8.95
N THR A 53 -29.79 -24.22 9.47
CA THR A 53 -29.49 -25.64 9.28
C THR A 53 -29.45 -26.42 10.61
N LYS A 54 -30.19 -27.53 10.65
CA LYS A 54 -30.70 -28.20 11.87
C LYS A 54 -29.69 -29.07 12.65
N LYS A 55 -28.36 -28.92 12.50
CA LYS A 55 -27.35 -29.80 13.15
C LYS A 55 -26.01 -29.11 13.38
N ALA A 56 -25.40 -29.32 14.56
CA ALA A 56 -24.01 -28.93 14.88
C ALA A 56 -23.26 -30.11 15.52
N VAL A 57 -21.96 -30.23 15.25
CA VAL A 57 -21.06 -31.29 15.78
C VAL A 57 -19.97 -30.64 16.63
N ILE A 58 -19.77 -31.11 17.87
CA ILE A 58 -18.71 -30.62 18.77
C ILE A 58 -17.71 -31.75 19.04
N ALA A 59 -16.42 -31.44 18.92
CA ALA A 59 -15.31 -32.35 19.22
C ALA A 59 -14.67 -31.97 20.56
N PHE A 60 -14.55 -32.94 21.47
CA PHE A 60 -13.98 -32.73 22.81
C PHE A 60 -12.54 -33.28 22.95
N GLY A 61 -12.02 -33.95 21.90
CA GLY A 61 -10.67 -34.47 21.80
C GLY A 61 -10.45 -35.26 20.49
N PRO A 62 -9.22 -35.71 20.19
CA PRO A 62 -8.92 -36.46 18.97
C PRO A 62 -9.71 -37.78 18.91
N GLY A 63 -10.70 -37.85 18.02
CA GLY A 63 -11.49 -39.06 17.77
C GLY A 63 -12.83 -39.16 18.52
N ASP A 64 -13.26 -38.14 19.29
CA ASP A 64 -14.56 -38.16 19.99
C ASP A 64 -15.42 -36.94 19.61
N THR A 65 -16.31 -37.16 18.63
CA THR A 65 -17.31 -36.19 18.13
C THR A 65 -18.71 -36.60 18.59
N LYS A 66 -19.53 -35.64 19.05
CA LYS A 66 -20.94 -35.86 19.42
C LYS A 66 -21.86 -34.86 18.73
N GLU A 67 -23.04 -35.33 18.29
CA GLU A 67 -24.08 -34.53 17.63
C GLU A 67 -24.99 -33.82 18.66
N PHE A 68 -25.37 -32.58 18.34
CA PHE A 68 -26.23 -31.71 19.16
C PHE A 68 -27.56 -31.44 18.43
N ALA A 69 -28.70 -31.62 19.11
CA ALA A 69 -30.04 -31.50 18.50
C ALA A 69 -31.08 -30.77 19.39
N PHE A 70 -31.99 -30.00 18.74
CA PHE A 70 -33.15 -29.32 19.34
C PHE A 70 -34.47 -30.06 19.00
N LYS A 71 -35.53 -29.83 19.78
CA LYS A 71 -36.79 -30.60 19.70
C LYS A 71 -37.74 -30.14 18.57
N ASP A 72 -37.87 -28.84 18.29
CA ASP A 72 -38.81 -28.29 17.28
C ASP A 72 -38.26 -27.03 16.54
N ASP A 73 -38.84 -26.70 15.36
CA ASP A 73 -38.52 -25.54 14.49
C ASP A 73 -38.79 -24.19 15.18
N ILE A 74 -37.82 -23.25 15.15
CA ILE A 74 -37.92 -21.91 15.79
C ILE A 74 -38.25 -20.85 14.71
N PRO A 75 -39.38 -20.12 14.78
CA PRO A 75 -39.66 -19.00 13.88
C PRO A 75 -38.89 -17.73 14.27
N ASP A 76 -38.53 -16.93 13.25
CA ASP A 76 -37.58 -15.80 13.22
C ASP A 76 -37.71 -14.62 14.22
N GLN A 77 -38.55 -14.66 15.26
CA GLN A 77 -38.76 -13.48 16.12
C GLN A 77 -38.89 -13.69 17.63
N ASP A 78 -38.42 -14.80 18.21
CA ASP A 78 -38.47 -14.96 19.67
C ASP A 78 -37.23 -15.63 20.28
N TYR A 79 -36.16 -14.86 20.48
CA TYR A 79 -34.87 -15.35 20.97
C TYR A 79 -34.83 -15.66 22.49
N ASN A 80 -35.97 -15.61 23.21
CA ASN A 80 -36.03 -15.81 24.67
C ASN A 80 -36.95 -16.97 25.12
N ASN A 81 -37.33 -17.90 24.22
CA ASN A 81 -38.21 -18.99 24.60
C ASN A 81 -37.46 -20.13 25.33
N LEU A 82 -37.61 -20.21 26.66
CA LEU A 82 -36.91 -21.13 27.58
C LEU A 82 -37.34 -22.62 27.50
N GLU A 83 -38.28 -23.00 26.63
CA GLU A 83 -38.83 -24.37 26.59
C GLU A 83 -38.15 -25.33 25.59
N ASN A 84 -37.26 -24.86 24.71
CA ASN A 84 -36.62 -25.72 23.69
C ASN A 84 -35.20 -26.14 24.11
N LYS A 85 -35.10 -27.02 25.12
CA LYS A 85 -33.81 -27.40 25.72
C LYS A 85 -32.97 -28.31 24.81
N PRO A 86 -31.68 -28.02 24.59
CA PRO A 86 -30.81 -28.84 23.74
C PRO A 86 -30.49 -30.20 24.37
N SER A 87 -30.12 -31.18 23.54
CA SER A 87 -29.71 -32.53 23.99
C SER A 87 -28.44 -33.03 23.31
N ILE A 88 -27.68 -33.87 24.02
CA ILE A 88 -26.52 -34.62 23.51
C ILE A 88 -26.86 -36.11 23.62
N GLY A 89 -26.81 -36.84 22.50
CA GLY A 89 -27.12 -38.28 22.48
C GLY A 89 -28.53 -38.65 22.97
N GLY A 90 -29.50 -37.72 22.90
CA GLY A 90 -30.87 -37.89 23.37
C GLY A 90 -31.11 -37.55 24.86
N VAL A 91 -30.11 -37.04 25.57
CA VAL A 91 -30.22 -36.59 26.97
C VAL A 91 -30.30 -35.06 27.03
N GLU A 92 -31.37 -34.54 27.64
CA GLU A 92 -31.62 -33.09 27.80
C GLU A 92 -30.55 -32.44 28.69
N LEU A 93 -29.97 -31.32 28.24
CA LEU A 93 -29.03 -30.50 29.00
C LEU A 93 -29.79 -29.70 30.06
N SER A 94 -29.85 -30.25 31.28
CA SER A 94 -30.38 -29.58 32.47
C SER A 94 -29.29 -29.48 33.54
N GLY A 95 -29.33 -28.42 34.36
CA GLY A 95 -28.25 -28.03 35.30
C GLY A 95 -27.96 -29.01 36.45
N ASP A 96 -28.58 -30.19 36.43
CA ASP A 96 -28.51 -31.27 37.41
C ASP A 96 -27.89 -32.57 36.84
N LYS A 97 -27.39 -32.55 35.58
CA LYS A 97 -26.77 -33.71 34.90
C LYS A 97 -25.23 -33.62 34.93
N SER A 98 -24.56 -34.69 35.33
CA SER A 98 -23.09 -34.82 35.30
C SER A 98 -22.54 -35.15 33.91
N LEU A 99 -21.25 -34.89 33.67
CA LEU A 99 -20.55 -35.19 32.40
C LEU A 99 -20.67 -36.68 32.01
N GLU A 100 -20.61 -37.57 33.01
CA GLU A 100 -20.75 -39.01 32.82
C GLU A 100 -22.20 -39.39 32.41
N GLN A 101 -23.22 -38.70 32.95
CA GLN A 101 -24.62 -38.86 32.55
C GLN A 101 -24.94 -38.28 31.17
N LEU A 102 -24.08 -37.40 30.65
CA LEU A 102 -24.10 -36.90 29.27
C LEU A 102 -23.26 -37.78 28.31
N GLY A 103 -22.70 -38.89 28.81
CA GLY A 103 -21.91 -39.84 28.02
C GLY A 103 -20.48 -39.39 27.70
N ILE A 104 -19.95 -38.42 28.46
CA ILE A 104 -18.60 -37.86 28.30
C ILE A 104 -17.70 -38.45 29.39
N GLN A 105 -16.72 -39.29 29.01
CA GLN A 105 -15.81 -39.91 29.98
C GLN A 105 -14.65 -38.98 30.38
N GLN A 106 -14.47 -38.75 31.69
CA GLN A 106 -13.27 -38.11 32.24
C GLN A 106 -12.12 -39.11 32.31
N LYS A 107 -10.89 -38.64 32.05
CA LYS A 107 -9.66 -39.43 32.21
C LYS A 107 -8.72 -38.71 33.18
N GLY A 108 -8.66 -39.18 34.43
CA GLY A 108 -7.64 -38.83 35.44
C GLY A 108 -8.21 -38.51 36.83
N ASP A 109 -7.82 -39.29 37.84
CA ASP A 109 -8.17 -39.10 39.26
C ASP A 109 -7.33 -37.98 39.89
N TYR A 110 -7.94 -37.09 40.70
CA TYR A 110 -7.23 -36.08 41.50
C TYR A 110 -7.39 -36.35 43.00
N ILE A 111 -6.28 -36.23 43.75
CA ILE A 111 -6.17 -36.42 45.20
C ILE A 111 -6.82 -35.25 45.96
N THR A 112 -7.58 -35.56 47.01
CA THR A 112 -8.43 -34.61 47.75
C THR A 112 -7.98 -34.24 49.17
N GLU A 113 -6.81 -34.67 49.68
CA GLU A 113 -6.29 -34.16 50.97
C GLU A 113 -4.79 -34.48 51.23
N ILE A 114 -4.08 -33.58 51.95
CA ILE A 114 -2.66 -33.73 52.33
C ILE A 114 -2.53 -34.38 53.72
N PRO A 115 -1.82 -35.53 53.88
CA PRO A 115 -1.55 -36.10 55.20
C PRO A 115 -0.37 -35.43 55.93
N ALA A 116 -0.50 -35.28 57.24
CA ALA A 116 0.31 -34.44 58.13
C ALA A 116 1.64 -35.03 58.63
N GLU A 117 2.32 -35.93 57.89
CA GLU A 117 3.57 -36.55 58.36
C GLU A 117 4.77 -36.28 57.43
N TYR A 118 5.51 -35.24 57.80
CA TYR A 118 6.95 -35.00 57.62
C TYR A 118 7.78 -36.00 56.76
N VAL A 119 8.45 -35.46 55.72
CA VAL A 119 9.78 -35.96 55.31
C VAL A 119 10.80 -34.82 55.49
N THR A 120 11.72 -35.02 56.43
CA THR A 120 12.77 -34.07 56.83
C THR A 120 13.84 -33.85 55.76
N ASP A 121 14.38 -32.62 55.69
CA ASP A 121 15.40 -32.07 54.75
C ASP A 121 16.61 -32.96 54.42
N THR A 122 16.90 -33.97 55.24
CA THR A 122 18.08 -34.81 55.09
C THR A 122 17.99 -35.77 53.89
N LYS A 123 16.79 -36.28 53.55
CA LYS A 123 16.62 -37.20 52.39
C LYS A 123 16.62 -36.49 51.04
N LEU A 124 16.15 -35.23 50.99
CA LEU A 124 16.16 -34.41 49.77
C LEU A 124 17.59 -34.02 49.38
N THR A 125 18.44 -33.76 50.37
CA THR A 125 19.83 -33.33 50.18
C THR A 125 20.74 -34.45 49.65
N GLU A 126 20.48 -35.72 49.99
CA GLU A 126 21.25 -36.85 49.46
C GLU A 126 20.85 -37.21 48.02
N LYS A 127 19.56 -37.08 47.66
CA LYS A 127 19.07 -37.35 46.30
C LYS A 127 19.42 -36.24 45.30
N LEU A 128 19.54 -34.99 45.75
CA LEU A 128 20.02 -33.87 44.92
C LEU A 128 21.53 -33.97 44.59
N LYS A 129 22.32 -34.67 45.40
CA LYS A 129 23.75 -34.91 45.14
C LYS A 129 24.01 -36.04 44.13
N SER A 130 23.00 -36.81 43.73
CA SER A 130 23.13 -37.90 42.75
C SER A 130 22.77 -37.50 41.31
N TYR A 131 22.39 -36.25 41.05
CA TYR A 131 22.13 -35.75 39.70
C TYR A 131 23.37 -35.05 39.12
N PRO A 132 23.72 -35.27 37.84
CA PRO A 132 24.89 -34.68 37.23
C PRO A 132 24.76 -33.16 37.18
N THR A 133 25.87 -32.48 37.43
CA THR A 133 25.90 -31.01 37.44
C THR A 133 25.79 -30.45 36.02
N LYS A 134 25.47 -29.15 35.91
CA LYS A 134 25.32 -28.44 34.63
C LYS A 134 26.59 -28.52 33.75
N GLU A 135 27.75 -28.67 34.37
CA GLU A 135 29.04 -28.83 33.70
C GLU A 135 29.25 -30.26 33.18
N GLU A 136 28.79 -31.29 33.92
CA GLU A 136 28.84 -32.69 33.48
C GLU A 136 27.89 -32.96 32.30
N GLN A 137 26.72 -32.30 32.27
CA GLN A 137 25.80 -32.38 31.14
C GLN A 137 26.32 -31.64 29.89
N ALA A 138 27.06 -30.54 30.08
CA ALA A 138 27.69 -29.82 28.97
C ALA A 138 28.81 -30.65 28.32
N GLU A 139 29.63 -31.35 29.11
CA GLU A 139 30.65 -32.28 28.59
C GLU A 139 30.06 -33.48 27.84
N GLU A 140 28.90 -33.98 28.27
CA GLU A 140 28.21 -35.09 27.57
C GLU A 140 27.58 -34.65 26.24
N LEU A 141 27.12 -33.41 26.15
CA LEU A 141 26.63 -32.79 24.90
C LEU A 141 27.78 -32.46 23.95
N GLU A 142 28.92 -32.01 24.46
CA GLU A 142 30.10 -31.71 23.65
C GLU A 142 30.74 -32.97 23.05
N LYS A 143 30.58 -34.14 23.70
CA LYS A 143 30.97 -35.46 23.16
C LYS A 143 29.99 -36.01 22.11
N LYS A 144 28.79 -35.44 21.99
CA LYS A 144 27.73 -35.88 21.04
C LYS A 144 27.55 -34.95 19.83
N LEU A 145 28.19 -33.78 19.82
CA LEU A 145 28.28 -32.90 18.65
C LEU A 145 29.63 -33.09 17.95
N ASP A 146 29.62 -33.75 16.79
CA ASP A 146 30.78 -33.78 15.91
C ASP A 146 30.89 -32.42 15.18
N LYS A 147 31.85 -31.60 15.60
CA LYS A 147 32.07 -30.24 15.08
C LYS A 147 32.65 -30.24 13.66
N ASP A 148 33.04 -31.39 13.12
CA ASP A 148 33.64 -31.54 11.78
C ASP A 148 32.66 -32.08 10.72
N GLN A 149 31.42 -32.40 11.11
CA GLN A 149 30.42 -33.02 10.21
C GLN A 149 29.97 -32.10 9.05
N GLY A 150 30.17 -30.79 9.17
CA GLY A 150 29.96 -29.85 8.06
C GLY A 150 31.00 -29.97 6.93
N ALA A 151 32.24 -30.39 7.27
CA ALA A 151 33.30 -30.61 6.30
C ALA A 151 33.18 -31.96 5.58
N GLU A 152 32.74 -33.03 6.29
CA GLU A 152 32.57 -34.37 5.71
C GLU A 152 31.40 -34.50 4.71
N ASN A 153 30.44 -33.56 4.77
CA ASN A 153 29.22 -33.53 3.96
C ASN A 153 29.29 -32.56 2.76
N THR A 154 30.40 -31.84 2.60
CA THR A 154 30.61 -30.97 1.45
C THR A 154 30.83 -31.82 0.19
N GLY A 155 29.86 -31.80 -0.74
CA GLY A 155 29.94 -32.50 -2.04
C GLY A 155 29.28 -33.89 -2.10
N LYS A 156 28.53 -34.32 -1.07
CA LYS A 156 27.79 -35.60 -1.07
C LYS A 156 26.27 -35.37 -1.14
N ALA A 157 25.56 -36.17 -1.95
CA ALA A 157 24.10 -36.11 -2.06
C ALA A 157 23.41 -37.11 -1.13
N LEU A 158 22.24 -36.73 -0.61
CA LEU A 158 21.38 -37.59 0.19
C LEU A 158 20.67 -38.61 -0.71
N VAL A 159 20.81 -39.90 -0.42
CA VAL A 159 20.10 -40.96 -1.14
C VAL A 159 19.06 -41.57 -0.21
N VAL A 160 17.83 -41.71 -0.72
CA VAL A 160 16.72 -42.38 -0.02
C VAL A 160 16.71 -43.85 -0.44
N GLY A 161 16.89 -44.75 0.51
CA GLY A 161 16.75 -46.19 0.26
C GLY A 161 15.29 -46.59 0.06
N GLU A 162 15.05 -47.76 -0.54
CA GLU A 162 13.69 -48.32 -0.76
C GLU A 162 12.89 -48.55 0.54
N ASP A 163 13.53 -48.45 1.70
CA ASP A 163 12.90 -48.50 3.03
C ASP A 163 12.54 -47.11 3.60
N GLY A 164 12.77 -46.04 2.85
CA GLY A 164 12.49 -44.67 3.25
C GLY A 164 13.55 -44.03 4.16
N THR A 165 14.69 -44.69 4.42
CA THR A 165 15.78 -44.09 5.20
C THR A 165 16.73 -43.27 4.31
N VAL A 166 17.12 -42.08 4.80
CA VAL A 166 18.00 -41.14 4.08
C VAL A 166 19.41 -41.21 4.68
N LYS A 167 20.43 -41.50 3.87
CA LYS A 167 21.85 -41.50 4.30
C LYS A 167 22.75 -40.79 3.28
N PRO A 168 23.87 -40.16 3.71
CA PRO A 168 24.88 -39.64 2.78
C PRO A 168 25.62 -40.82 2.13
N GLY A 169 25.57 -40.92 0.80
CA GLY A 169 26.22 -42.01 0.06
C GLY A 169 27.07 -41.47 -1.09
N GLU A 170 28.18 -42.16 -1.41
CA GLU A 170 28.91 -41.94 -2.65
C GLU A 170 28.11 -42.46 -3.85
N ILE A 171 28.16 -41.73 -4.96
CA ILE A 171 27.41 -42.01 -6.19
C ILE A 171 27.82 -43.39 -6.74
N PRO A 172 26.92 -44.37 -6.92
CA PRO A 172 27.28 -45.61 -7.57
C PRO A 172 27.24 -45.41 -9.08
N ILE A 173 28.32 -44.90 -9.68
CA ILE A 173 28.59 -45.17 -11.09
C ILE A 173 29.17 -46.58 -11.14
N LYS A 174 28.32 -47.59 -11.38
CA LYS A 174 28.79 -48.90 -11.81
C LYS A 174 29.27 -48.75 -13.25
N VAL A 175 30.57 -48.58 -13.43
CA VAL A 175 31.22 -48.75 -14.73
C VAL A 175 31.29 -50.25 -15.01
N ASP A 176 30.83 -50.67 -16.18
CA ASP A 176 31.05 -52.02 -16.68
C ASP A 176 32.52 -52.12 -17.12
N ASP A 177 33.29 -52.97 -16.45
CA ASP A 177 34.73 -53.16 -16.66
C ASP A 177 35.07 -53.76 -18.05
N THR A 178 34.06 -54.02 -18.91
CA THR A 178 34.24 -54.64 -20.23
C THR A 178 34.19 -53.67 -21.43
N LEU A 179 33.95 -52.37 -21.24
CA LEU A 179 33.79 -51.41 -22.34
C LEU A 179 35.02 -50.49 -22.53
N SER A 180 35.61 -50.52 -23.73
CA SER A 180 36.76 -49.67 -24.09
C SER A 180 36.36 -48.22 -24.39
N GLN A 181 37.30 -47.28 -24.19
CA GLN A 181 37.11 -45.82 -24.28
C GLN A 181 36.43 -45.31 -25.57
N THR A 182 36.44 -46.08 -26.66
CA THR A 182 35.80 -45.70 -27.93
C THR A 182 34.28 -45.94 -27.93
N GLY A 183 33.78 -46.84 -27.08
CA GLY A 183 32.34 -47.08 -26.90
C GLY A 183 31.66 -46.01 -26.05
N GLN A 184 32.40 -45.36 -25.16
CA GLN A 184 31.88 -44.29 -24.28
C GLN A 184 31.53 -43.00 -25.04
N ALA A 185 32.23 -42.71 -26.15
CA ALA A 185 31.93 -41.53 -26.97
C ALA A 185 30.66 -41.72 -27.83
N ALA A 186 30.42 -42.93 -28.35
CA ALA A 186 29.26 -43.22 -29.19
C ALA A 186 27.96 -43.34 -28.37
N ASP A 187 28.03 -43.88 -27.15
CA ASP A 187 26.89 -43.92 -26.25
C ASP A 187 26.66 -42.57 -25.55
N ALA A 188 27.67 -41.74 -25.30
CA ALA A 188 27.48 -40.35 -24.86
C ALA A 188 26.86 -39.47 -25.96
N GLU A 189 27.14 -39.74 -27.23
CA GLU A 189 26.49 -39.08 -28.37
C GLU A 189 25.03 -39.55 -28.54
N LYS A 190 24.74 -40.84 -28.32
CA LYS A 190 23.37 -41.40 -28.33
C LYS A 190 22.54 -41.04 -27.10
N VAL A 191 23.16 -40.99 -25.92
CA VAL A 191 22.54 -40.57 -24.66
C VAL A 191 22.43 -39.06 -24.62
N GLY A 192 23.39 -38.31 -25.18
CA GLY A 192 23.28 -36.87 -25.43
C GLY A 192 22.16 -36.54 -26.42
N ALA A 193 21.99 -37.32 -27.49
CA ALA A 193 20.86 -37.19 -28.41
C ALA A 193 19.51 -37.58 -27.77
N ARG A 194 19.47 -38.64 -26.93
CA ARG A 194 18.26 -39.04 -26.20
C ARG A 194 17.94 -38.13 -24.99
N LEU A 195 18.93 -37.47 -24.39
CA LEU A 195 18.74 -36.41 -23.39
C LEU A 195 18.23 -35.13 -24.08
N HIS A 196 18.71 -34.81 -25.28
CA HIS A 196 18.14 -33.72 -26.08
C HIS A 196 16.66 -33.96 -26.45
N GLU A 197 16.24 -35.21 -26.61
CA GLU A 197 14.84 -35.60 -26.83
C GLU A 197 14.00 -35.72 -25.55
N ILE A 198 14.61 -35.98 -24.38
CA ILE A 198 13.91 -36.13 -23.08
C ILE A 198 13.85 -34.81 -22.29
N ASP A 199 14.82 -33.89 -22.45
CA ASP A 199 14.81 -32.55 -21.83
C ASP A 199 13.82 -31.58 -22.48
N ALA A 200 13.49 -31.77 -23.76
CA ALA A 200 12.49 -30.93 -24.46
C ALA A 200 11.05 -31.09 -23.90
N VAL A 201 10.78 -32.16 -23.14
CA VAL A 201 9.44 -32.48 -22.63
C VAL A 201 9.29 -32.20 -21.12
N LYS A 202 10.38 -32.08 -20.35
CA LYS A 202 10.32 -31.91 -18.88
C LYS A 202 11.14 -30.78 -18.27
N LEU A 203 11.96 -30.07 -19.06
CA LEU A 203 12.75 -28.92 -18.61
C LEU A 203 12.50 -27.69 -19.50
N ARG A 204 11.22 -27.37 -19.73
CA ARG A 204 10.91 -26.03 -20.24
C ARG A 204 11.26 -25.05 -19.13
N GLY A 205 12.22 -24.15 -19.39
CA GLY A 205 12.33 -22.91 -18.62
C GLY A 205 10.95 -22.22 -18.55
N PRO A 206 10.70 -21.36 -17.56
CA PRO A 206 9.38 -20.75 -17.40
C PRO A 206 8.95 -20.08 -18.70
N VAL A 207 7.73 -20.39 -19.11
CA VAL A 207 7.13 -19.85 -20.33
C VAL A 207 6.64 -18.45 -20.01
N GLU A 208 7.16 -17.46 -20.72
CA GLU A 208 6.68 -16.08 -20.66
C GLU A 208 5.71 -15.81 -21.81
N THR A 209 4.72 -14.94 -21.57
CA THR A 209 3.78 -14.47 -22.59
C THR A 209 4.01 -12.99 -22.82
N VAL A 210 4.18 -12.60 -24.09
CA VAL A 210 4.17 -11.19 -24.50
C VAL A 210 3.03 -10.97 -25.48
N SER A 211 2.25 -9.90 -25.29
CA SER A 211 1.04 -9.62 -26.08
C SER A 211 0.91 -8.15 -26.48
N GLY A 212 0.33 -7.89 -27.66
CA GLY A 212 0.22 -6.58 -28.27
C GLY A 212 0.02 -6.64 -29.79
N GLU A 213 -0.05 -5.50 -30.47
CA GLU A 213 -0.19 -5.42 -31.94
C GLU A 213 1.15 -5.65 -32.67
N ILE A 214 2.26 -5.28 -32.00
CA ILE A 214 3.63 -5.59 -32.40
C ILE A 214 4.36 -6.03 -31.14
N LEU A 215 5.13 -7.13 -31.23
CA LEU A 215 5.85 -7.68 -30.09
C LEU A 215 7.35 -7.52 -30.27
N GLN A 216 8.03 -7.08 -29.22
CA GLN A 216 9.48 -7.18 -29.11
C GLN A 216 9.79 -8.21 -28.02
N ILE A 217 10.31 -9.36 -28.43
CA ILE A 217 10.69 -10.46 -27.54
C ILE A 217 12.19 -10.36 -27.31
N GLU A 218 12.59 -10.06 -26.07
CA GLU A 218 13.99 -9.91 -25.69
C GLU A 218 14.54 -11.20 -25.07
N ASN A 219 15.77 -11.54 -25.46
CA ASN A 219 16.53 -12.72 -25.04
C ASN A 219 15.73 -14.03 -25.10
N PRO A 220 15.00 -14.34 -26.19
CA PRO A 220 14.36 -15.65 -26.30
C PRO A 220 15.44 -16.73 -26.49
N ALA A 221 15.16 -17.94 -26.01
CA ALA A 221 15.89 -19.13 -26.44
C ALA A 221 15.66 -19.33 -27.95
N GLU A 222 16.70 -19.73 -28.69
CA GLU A 222 16.65 -19.92 -30.15
C GLU A 222 15.88 -21.18 -30.57
N GLN A 223 14.60 -21.24 -30.21
CA GLN A 223 13.68 -22.33 -30.48
C GLN A 223 12.33 -21.81 -30.99
N PRO A 224 11.45 -22.67 -31.54
CA PRO A 224 10.11 -22.25 -31.92
C PRO A 224 9.34 -21.67 -30.73
N PRO A 225 8.40 -20.74 -30.97
CA PRO A 225 7.46 -20.33 -29.93
C PRO A 225 6.78 -21.54 -29.28
N VAL A 226 6.52 -21.45 -27.97
CA VAL A 226 5.81 -22.48 -27.20
C VAL A 226 4.32 -22.46 -27.49
N GLY A 227 3.77 -21.27 -27.73
CA GLY A 227 2.39 -21.01 -28.06
C GLY A 227 2.29 -19.69 -28.80
N MET A 228 1.26 -19.52 -29.62
CA MET A 228 1.01 -18.25 -30.29
C MET A 228 -0.47 -18.08 -30.56
N ARG A 229 -0.99 -16.88 -30.32
CA ARG A 229 -2.40 -16.55 -30.50
C ARG A 229 -2.50 -15.27 -31.32
N VAL A 230 -3.27 -15.30 -32.39
CA VAL A 230 -3.57 -14.12 -33.22
C VAL A 230 -5.05 -13.80 -33.07
N TYR A 231 -5.35 -12.57 -32.67
CA TYR A 231 -6.68 -12.07 -32.29
C TYR A 231 -7.18 -11.03 -33.28
N GLY A 232 -8.40 -11.22 -33.74
CA GLY A 232 -9.11 -10.26 -34.57
C GLY A 232 -9.44 -8.94 -33.89
N LYS A 233 -9.38 -7.83 -34.61
CA LYS A 233 -9.89 -6.51 -34.17
C LYS A 233 -10.67 -5.89 -35.30
N ALA A 234 -12.00 -5.80 -35.17
CA ALA A 234 -12.79 -5.11 -36.17
C ALA A 234 -12.72 -3.60 -35.92
N GLU A 235 -12.56 -2.84 -36.99
CA GLU A 235 -12.64 -1.38 -36.96
C GLU A 235 -13.90 -0.93 -37.71
N GLN A 236 -14.61 0.05 -37.14
CA GLN A 236 -15.70 0.71 -37.82
C GLN A 236 -15.51 2.21 -37.61
N ASN A 237 -15.40 2.94 -38.71
CA ASN A 237 -15.35 4.39 -38.65
C ASN A 237 -16.65 4.91 -38.02
N THR A 238 -16.54 5.84 -37.07
CA THR A 238 -17.71 6.51 -36.49
C THR A 238 -17.48 8.01 -36.55
N THR A 239 -18.50 8.76 -36.93
CA THR A 239 -18.47 10.23 -36.84
C THR A 239 -19.41 10.70 -35.73
N THR A 240 -19.10 11.88 -35.22
CA THR A 240 -19.97 12.61 -34.30
C THR A 240 -20.97 13.51 -35.03
N GLY A 241 -20.73 13.81 -36.32
CA GLY A 241 -21.50 14.77 -37.09
C GLY A 241 -21.05 16.23 -36.85
N ALA A 242 -19.90 16.45 -36.22
CA ALA A 242 -19.30 17.75 -35.97
C ALA A 242 -18.78 18.43 -37.24
N GLN A 243 -18.42 17.68 -38.29
CA GLN A 243 -18.01 18.26 -39.57
C GLN A 243 -19.20 18.90 -40.27
N LEU A 244 -19.13 20.22 -40.49
CA LEU A 244 -20.15 21.00 -41.17
C LEU A 244 -19.79 21.30 -42.64
N LEU A 245 -18.53 21.10 -43.04
CA LEU A 245 -18.08 21.34 -44.42
C LEU A 245 -18.26 20.10 -45.29
N ASN A 246 -19.22 20.17 -46.22
CA ASN A 246 -19.29 19.25 -47.34
C ASN A 246 -18.32 19.70 -48.46
N ALA A 247 -17.12 19.14 -48.50
CA ALA A 247 -16.14 19.40 -49.55
C ALA A 247 -16.26 18.32 -50.65
N PRO A 248 -16.86 18.63 -51.81
CA PRO A 248 -17.11 17.62 -52.84
C PRO A 248 -15.81 17.17 -53.53
N ASP A 249 -15.80 15.91 -53.94
CA ASP A 249 -14.72 15.31 -54.73
C ASP A 249 -14.50 16.10 -56.02
N LYS A 250 -13.26 16.57 -56.22
CA LYS A 250 -12.92 17.39 -57.39
C LYS A 250 -11.42 17.55 -57.57
N THR A 251 -11.01 17.90 -58.79
CA THR A 251 -9.62 18.24 -59.09
C THR A 251 -9.54 19.60 -59.77
N ASN A 252 -8.68 20.48 -59.25
CA ASN A 252 -8.47 21.84 -59.77
C ASN A 252 -6.97 22.15 -59.85
N LYS A 253 -6.53 22.85 -60.92
CA LYS A 253 -5.14 23.26 -61.11
C LYS A 253 -5.00 24.78 -61.19
N ILE A 254 -4.16 25.36 -60.34
CA ILE A 254 -3.91 26.81 -60.25
C ILE A 254 -2.40 27.04 -60.06
N PHE A 255 -1.80 27.95 -60.84
CA PHE A 255 -0.38 28.34 -60.74
C PHE A 255 0.60 27.15 -60.62
N GLY A 256 0.42 26.11 -61.43
CA GLY A 256 1.31 24.93 -61.47
C GLY A 256 1.02 23.86 -60.42
N VAL A 257 0.17 24.14 -59.41
CA VAL A 257 -0.25 23.18 -58.38
C VAL A 257 -1.64 22.63 -58.69
N THR A 258 -1.81 21.31 -58.54
CA THR A 258 -3.09 20.60 -58.67
C THR A 258 -3.59 20.19 -57.29
N MET A 259 -4.78 20.65 -56.88
CA MET A 259 -5.52 20.12 -55.73
C MET A 259 -6.48 19.03 -56.19
N SER A 260 -6.47 17.88 -55.52
CA SER A 260 -7.48 16.81 -55.66
C SER A 260 -8.15 16.60 -54.30
N VAL A 261 -9.46 16.74 -54.25
CA VAL A 261 -10.29 16.46 -53.09
C VAL A 261 -10.93 15.09 -53.28
N SER A 262 -10.80 14.20 -52.30
CA SER A 262 -11.50 12.92 -52.26
C SER A 262 -11.91 12.60 -50.83
N GLY A 263 -13.19 12.29 -50.59
CA GLY A 263 -13.73 12.03 -49.26
C GLY A 263 -13.59 13.22 -48.30
N GLY A 264 -13.57 14.44 -48.85
CA GLY A 264 -13.31 15.68 -48.10
C GLY A 264 -11.85 15.97 -47.75
N ILE A 265 -10.91 15.07 -48.08
CA ILE A 265 -9.46 15.26 -47.88
C ILE A 265 -8.88 15.91 -49.14
N ALA A 266 -8.07 16.96 -48.97
CA ALA A 266 -7.47 17.67 -50.11
C ALA A 266 -5.96 17.39 -50.21
N SER A 267 -5.53 16.88 -51.36
CA SER A 267 -4.13 16.57 -51.68
C SER A 267 -3.62 17.46 -52.82
N PHE A 268 -2.39 17.94 -52.72
CA PHE A 268 -1.77 18.90 -53.63
C PHE A 268 -0.53 18.29 -54.29
N SER A 269 -0.39 18.49 -55.61
CA SER A 269 0.78 18.04 -56.39
C SER A 269 1.26 19.14 -57.35
N GLY A 270 2.53 19.07 -57.78
CA GLY A 270 3.16 20.07 -58.66
C GLY A 270 3.93 21.16 -57.92
N THR A 271 4.41 22.14 -58.69
CA THR A 271 5.29 23.24 -58.24
C THR A 271 4.55 24.56 -58.40
N LEU A 272 4.58 25.39 -57.35
CA LEU A 272 3.89 26.68 -57.34
C LEU A 272 4.68 27.71 -58.17
N SER A 273 4.01 28.32 -59.15
CA SER A 273 4.60 29.33 -60.04
C SER A 273 4.24 30.76 -59.64
N SER A 274 3.76 30.98 -58.41
CA SER A 274 3.26 32.24 -57.85
C SER A 274 3.60 32.31 -56.35
N ASN A 275 3.40 33.43 -55.67
CA ASN A 275 3.62 33.53 -54.21
C ASN A 275 2.63 32.67 -53.40
N ASN A 276 1.41 32.49 -53.89
CA ASN A 276 0.37 31.62 -53.32
C ASN A 276 -0.67 31.23 -54.38
N ALA A 277 -1.48 30.22 -54.07
CA ALA A 277 -2.65 29.80 -54.85
C ALA A 277 -3.83 29.51 -53.92
N THR A 278 -4.96 30.20 -54.10
CA THR A 278 -6.18 29.93 -53.32
C THR A 278 -7.08 28.94 -54.06
N PHE A 279 -7.27 27.76 -53.46
CA PHE A 279 -8.15 26.72 -53.95
C PHE A 279 -9.47 26.73 -53.19
N TRP A 280 -10.59 26.86 -53.90
CA TRP A 280 -11.91 26.84 -53.31
C TRP A 280 -12.39 25.40 -53.16
N PHE A 281 -12.89 25.00 -51.98
CA PHE A 281 -13.58 23.73 -51.74
C PHE A 281 -15.05 23.81 -52.17
N ILE A 282 -15.72 24.91 -51.85
CA ILE A 282 -17.06 25.26 -52.32
C ILE A 282 -17.13 26.76 -52.60
N GLY A 283 -18.01 27.16 -53.51
CA GLY A 283 -18.11 28.56 -53.94
C GLY A 283 -16.89 29.06 -54.72
N SER A 284 -16.72 30.39 -54.78
CA SER A 284 -15.60 31.03 -55.48
C SER A 284 -15.36 32.45 -54.94
N TYR A 285 -14.22 33.05 -55.29
CA TYR A 285 -13.83 34.40 -54.83
C TYR A 285 -14.85 35.50 -55.16
N ASN A 286 -15.51 35.38 -56.31
CA ASN A 286 -16.55 36.32 -56.79
C ASN A 286 -17.97 35.74 -56.65
N GLY A 287 -18.15 34.66 -55.89
CA GLY A 287 -19.46 34.03 -55.70
C GLY A 287 -20.42 34.98 -54.99
N THR A 288 -21.53 35.31 -55.62
CA THR A 288 -22.64 36.05 -54.99
C THR A 288 -23.67 35.12 -54.36
N ASP A 289 -23.61 33.83 -54.70
CA ASP A 289 -24.57 32.83 -54.26
C ASP A 289 -24.15 32.25 -52.90
N VAL A 290 -25.14 32.10 -52.01
CA VAL A 290 -24.94 31.44 -50.72
C VAL A 290 -24.82 29.93 -50.97
N VAL A 291 -23.65 29.37 -50.68
CA VAL A 291 -23.34 27.93 -50.85
C VAL A 291 -23.51 27.13 -49.56
N MET A 292 -23.56 27.82 -48.41
CA MET A 292 -23.74 27.23 -47.09
C MET A 292 -24.27 28.31 -46.13
N THR A 293 -25.05 27.90 -45.14
CA THR A 293 -25.54 28.79 -44.08
C THR A 293 -25.26 28.16 -42.72
N LEU A 294 -24.68 28.92 -41.79
CA LEU A 294 -24.46 28.50 -40.40
C LEU A 294 -25.34 29.34 -39.46
N PRO A 295 -26.04 28.73 -38.49
CA PRO A 295 -26.78 29.47 -37.47
C PRO A 295 -25.90 30.42 -36.65
N ALA A 296 -26.52 31.37 -35.92
CA ALA A 296 -25.81 32.18 -34.93
C ALA A 296 -25.09 31.26 -33.92
N GLY A 297 -23.83 31.56 -33.63
CA GLY A 297 -23.00 30.70 -32.79
C GLY A 297 -21.51 30.91 -32.97
N ARG A 298 -20.75 29.98 -32.39
CA ARG A 298 -19.28 29.92 -32.44
C ARG A 298 -18.85 28.76 -33.31
N TYR A 299 -17.88 28.98 -34.19
CA TYR A 299 -17.33 27.94 -35.06
C TYR A 299 -15.81 28.06 -35.15
N TYR A 300 -15.15 26.96 -35.49
CA TYR A 300 -13.73 26.92 -35.75
C TYR A 300 -13.48 26.43 -37.18
N LEU A 301 -12.56 27.09 -37.89
CA LEU A 301 -12.14 26.73 -39.24
C LEU A 301 -10.73 26.14 -39.22
N GLN A 302 -10.64 24.85 -39.48
CA GLN A 302 -9.39 24.09 -39.52
C GLN A 302 -8.99 23.83 -40.97
N ASN A 303 -7.75 24.19 -41.34
CA ASN A 303 -7.20 24.02 -42.69
C ASN A 303 -8.10 24.55 -43.83
N CYS A 304 -8.95 25.53 -43.52
CA CYS A 304 -9.77 26.23 -44.48
C CYS A 304 -10.04 27.66 -44.02
N SER A 305 -10.54 28.45 -44.93
CA SER A 305 -10.95 29.83 -44.73
C SER A 305 -12.31 30.05 -45.38
N MET A 306 -13.10 30.96 -44.83
CA MET A 306 -14.50 31.16 -45.22
C MET A 306 -14.75 32.60 -45.65
N GLN A 307 -15.51 32.75 -46.73
CA GLN A 307 -16.01 34.02 -47.24
C GLN A 307 -17.50 34.14 -46.92
N THR A 308 -17.93 35.28 -46.38
CA THR A 308 -19.33 35.53 -46.02
C THR A 308 -19.99 36.51 -46.98
N LEU A 309 -21.29 36.38 -47.20
CA LEU A 309 -22.06 37.26 -48.08
C LEU A 309 -21.87 38.74 -47.70
N GLY A 310 -21.55 39.59 -48.68
CA GLY A 310 -21.30 41.01 -48.47
C GLY A 310 -19.91 41.38 -47.91
N ASN A 311 -19.02 40.40 -47.66
CA ASN A 311 -17.65 40.64 -47.20
C ASN A 311 -16.63 39.82 -48.00
N SER A 312 -15.70 40.51 -48.66
CA SER A 312 -14.68 39.87 -49.50
C SER A 312 -13.51 39.26 -48.71
N ALA A 313 -13.35 39.55 -47.42
CA ALA A 313 -12.24 39.05 -46.62
C ALA A 313 -12.47 37.59 -46.14
N LEU A 314 -11.45 36.75 -46.31
CA LEU A 314 -11.45 35.36 -45.83
C LEU A 314 -11.24 35.31 -44.30
N LYS A 315 -12.17 34.70 -43.59
CA LYS A 315 -12.09 34.43 -42.15
C LYS A 315 -11.39 33.09 -41.91
N THR A 316 -10.56 33.01 -40.86
CA THR A 316 -9.82 31.79 -40.45
C THR A 316 -9.89 31.64 -38.93
N GLY A 317 -9.62 30.44 -38.42
CA GLY A 317 -9.60 30.17 -36.98
C GLY A 317 -10.99 30.24 -36.32
N ALA A 318 -11.05 30.70 -35.07
CA ALA A 318 -12.30 30.81 -34.33
C ALA A 318 -13.13 32.03 -34.80
N ILE A 319 -14.40 31.79 -35.09
CA ILE A 319 -15.38 32.82 -35.44
C ILE A 319 -16.55 32.80 -34.45
N THR A 320 -17.14 33.97 -34.20
CA THR A 320 -18.37 34.11 -33.41
C THR A 320 -19.29 35.06 -34.16
N SER A 321 -20.58 34.71 -34.26
CA SER A 321 -21.61 35.53 -34.89
C SER A 321 -22.91 35.46 -34.10
N GLU A 322 -23.47 36.63 -33.78
CA GLU A 322 -24.77 36.76 -33.10
C GLU A 322 -25.95 36.55 -34.06
N THR A 323 -25.68 36.55 -35.36
CA THR A 323 -26.67 36.30 -36.42
C THR A 323 -26.24 35.11 -37.28
N GLU A 324 -27.17 34.58 -38.07
CA GLU A 324 -26.89 33.61 -39.12
C GLU A 324 -25.75 34.09 -40.04
N ILE A 325 -24.86 33.17 -40.41
CA ILE A 325 -23.71 33.40 -41.28
C ILE A 325 -24.04 32.81 -42.65
N GLN A 326 -24.23 33.67 -43.64
CA GLN A 326 -24.37 33.27 -45.04
C GLN A 326 -22.99 33.19 -45.69
N ILE A 327 -22.62 32.02 -46.20
CA ILE A 327 -21.29 31.70 -46.73
C ILE A 327 -21.35 31.62 -48.26
N THR A 328 -20.49 32.38 -48.95
CA THR A 328 -20.38 32.40 -50.42
C THR A 328 -19.22 31.55 -50.95
N GLY A 329 -18.30 31.14 -50.08
CA GLY A 329 -17.29 30.16 -50.41
C GLY A 329 -16.40 29.77 -49.24
N VAL A 330 -15.78 28.60 -49.36
CA VAL A 330 -14.79 28.06 -48.42
C VAL A 330 -13.58 27.63 -49.22
N ALA A 331 -12.39 28.02 -48.78
CA ALA A 331 -11.15 27.88 -49.54
C ALA A 331 -9.95 27.52 -48.67
N TYR A 332 -8.83 27.24 -49.31
CA TYR A 332 -7.51 27.13 -48.69
C TYR A 332 -6.48 27.87 -49.54
N THR A 333 -5.62 28.66 -48.90
CA THR A 333 -4.54 29.37 -49.58
C THR A 333 -3.25 28.56 -49.43
N TYR A 334 -2.80 27.98 -50.54
CA TYR A 334 -1.59 27.16 -50.66
C TYR A 334 -0.35 28.03 -50.89
N THR A 335 0.73 27.75 -50.17
CA THR A 335 2.07 28.35 -50.31
C THR A 335 3.13 27.24 -50.46
N ASP A 336 4.38 27.59 -50.79
CA ASP A 336 5.47 26.60 -50.86
C ASP A 336 5.74 25.88 -49.53
N SER A 337 5.34 26.49 -48.41
CA SER A 337 5.38 25.91 -47.07
C SER A 337 4.12 25.13 -46.68
N SER A 338 3.09 25.09 -47.53
CA SER A 338 1.85 24.34 -47.23
C SER A 338 2.10 22.83 -47.26
N PRO A 339 1.45 22.05 -46.38
CA PRO A 339 1.48 20.60 -46.45
C PRO A 339 0.84 20.10 -47.77
N LYS A 340 1.35 18.98 -48.28
CA LYS A 340 0.84 18.34 -49.50
C LYS A 340 -0.54 17.71 -49.32
N THR A 341 -0.96 17.42 -48.09
CA THR A 341 -2.31 16.94 -47.78
C THR A 341 -2.87 17.73 -46.60
N ILE A 342 -4.14 18.14 -46.70
CA ILE A 342 -4.86 18.83 -45.65
C ILE A 342 -6.24 18.23 -45.40
N TYR A 343 -6.70 18.44 -44.18
CA TYR A 343 -7.96 17.96 -43.65
C TYR A 343 -8.83 19.18 -43.32
N PRO A 344 -9.59 19.73 -44.29
CA PRO A 344 -10.42 20.91 -44.06
C PRO A 344 -11.63 20.54 -43.20
N MET A 345 -11.89 21.31 -42.14
CA MET A 345 -13.04 21.12 -41.27
C MET A 345 -13.61 22.43 -40.76
N ILE A 346 -14.93 22.50 -40.72
CA ILE A 346 -15.67 23.51 -39.98
C ILE A 346 -16.45 22.79 -38.89
N ASN A 347 -16.24 23.16 -37.63
CA ASN A 347 -16.96 22.59 -36.50
C ASN A 347 -17.56 23.67 -35.60
N ALA A 348 -18.63 23.33 -34.88
CA ALA A 348 -19.17 24.20 -33.84
C ALA A 348 -18.21 24.27 -32.63
N GLY A 349 -18.13 25.44 -31.99
CA GLY A 349 -17.22 25.74 -30.88
C GLY A 349 -16.08 26.68 -31.25
N SER A 350 -15.19 26.96 -30.31
CA SER A 350 -14.05 27.88 -30.50
C SER A 350 -12.70 27.17 -30.63
N THR A 351 -12.70 25.84 -30.68
CA THR A 351 -11.50 24.99 -30.77
C THR A 351 -11.63 24.01 -31.92
N ALA A 352 -10.51 23.64 -32.53
CA ALA A 352 -10.47 22.58 -33.52
C ALA A 352 -10.83 21.24 -32.87
N LEU A 353 -11.72 20.47 -33.50
CA LEU A 353 -11.97 19.08 -33.16
C LEU A 353 -11.12 18.15 -34.04
N PRO A 354 -10.95 16.86 -33.68
CA PRO A 354 -10.38 15.87 -34.59
C PRO A 354 -11.16 15.85 -35.91
N TRP A 355 -10.44 15.77 -37.04
CA TRP A 355 -11.08 15.75 -38.35
C TRP A 355 -11.92 14.48 -38.51
N GLU A 356 -13.13 14.65 -39.03
CA GLU A 356 -14.02 13.56 -39.46
C GLU A 356 -14.62 13.89 -40.83
N PRO A 357 -14.99 12.88 -41.65
CA PRO A 357 -15.67 13.10 -42.92
C PRO A 357 -17.06 13.71 -42.72
N TYR A 358 -17.55 14.41 -43.75
CA TYR A 358 -18.88 15.03 -43.70
C TYR A 358 -19.99 13.99 -43.80
N THR A 359 -20.74 13.80 -42.72
CA THR A 359 -21.89 12.88 -42.62
C THR A 359 -23.21 13.64 -42.44
N GLY A 360 -23.39 14.73 -43.19
CA GLY A 360 -24.64 15.50 -43.16
C GLY A 360 -24.88 16.26 -41.84
N GLY A 361 -23.85 16.43 -41.02
CA GLY A 361 -23.98 16.95 -39.65
C GLY A 361 -24.61 15.96 -38.67
N GLN A 362 -24.66 14.66 -39.02
CA GLN A 362 -25.22 13.60 -38.17
C GLN A 362 -24.15 12.58 -37.78
N PRO A 363 -24.23 11.98 -36.57
CA PRO A 363 -23.36 10.88 -36.19
C PRO A 363 -23.54 9.67 -37.12
N SER A 364 -22.46 9.01 -37.50
CA SER A 364 -22.47 7.73 -38.25
C SER A 364 -21.87 6.58 -37.41
N PRO A 365 -22.21 5.30 -37.67
CA PRO A 365 -23.11 4.81 -38.72
C PRO A 365 -24.58 5.21 -38.49
N ASN A 366 -25.22 5.65 -39.57
CA ASN A 366 -26.65 5.91 -39.64
C ASN A 366 -27.16 5.51 -41.03
N PRO A 367 -28.49 5.48 -41.27
CA PRO A 367 -29.06 4.93 -42.50
C PRO A 367 -28.64 5.67 -43.78
N ASP A 368 -28.34 6.96 -43.67
CA ASP A 368 -27.93 7.81 -44.78
C ASP A 368 -26.40 7.81 -44.99
N TYR A 369 -25.66 7.47 -43.93
CA TYR A 369 -24.18 7.42 -43.91
C TYR A 369 -23.69 6.11 -43.28
N PRO A 370 -23.86 4.97 -43.97
CA PRO A 370 -23.36 3.69 -43.48
C PRO A 370 -21.83 3.70 -43.37
N GLN A 371 -21.29 2.95 -42.41
CA GLN A 371 -19.87 2.81 -42.16
C GLN A 371 -19.47 1.34 -42.28
N GLU A 372 -18.51 1.05 -43.14
CA GLU A 372 -18.02 -0.32 -43.32
C GLU A 372 -17.38 -0.86 -42.03
N ILE A 373 -17.54 -2.16 -41.81
CA ILE A 373 -16.87 -2.88 -40.72
C ILE A 373 -15.65 -3.56 -41.34
N GLU A 374 -14.48 -3.04 -41.04
CA GLU A 374 -13.19 -3.55 -41.49
C GLU A 374 -12.73 -4.67 -40.57
N ILE A 375 -12.30 -5.80 -41.13
CA ILE A 375 -11.91 -7.01 -40.40
C ILE A 375 -10.53 -7.48 -40.91
N PRO A 376 -9.55 -7.76 -40.04
CA PRO A 376 -8.24 -8.28 -40.47
C PRO A 376 -8.36 -9.66 -41.10
N GLY A 377 -7.55 -9.93 -42.13
CA GLY A 377 -7.60 -11.18 -42.88
C GLY A 377 -8.86 -11.37 -43.73
N SER A 378 -9.55 -10.28 -44.08
CA SER A 378 -10.71 -10.31 -44.99
C SER A 378 -10.36 -10.78 -46.41
N ASP A 379 -9.09 -10.69 -46.80
CA ASP A 379 -8.50 -11.27 -48.00
C ASP A 379 -8.22 -12.79 -47.87
N LYS A 380 -8.64 -13.39 -46.75
CA LYS A 380 -8.65 -14.81 -46.41
C LYS A 380 -7.36 -15.36 -45.83
N GLU A 381 -6.34 -14.53 -45.64
CA GLU A 381 -5.09 -14.93 -45.01
C GLU A 381 -4.58 -13.83 -44.08
N ILE A 382 -3.81 -14.18 -43.05
CA ILE A 382 -3.04 -13.22 -42.26
C ILE A 382 -1.60 -13.70 -42.26
N ARG A 383 -0.67 -12.82 -42.66
CA ARG A 383 0.77 -13.12 -42.63
C ARG A 383 1.42 -12.53 -41.39
N VAL A 384 1.94 -13.40 -40.52
CA VAL A 384 2.74 -13.05 -39.35
C VAL A 384 4.22 -13.12 -39.75
N GLU A 385 5.03 -12.13 -39.38
CA GLU A 385 6.45 -12.04 -39.70
C GLU A 385 7.29 -11.99 -38.43
N LEU A 386 8.23 -12.93 -38.27
CA LEU A 386 9.20 -12.94 -37.18
C LEU A 386 10.54 -12.42 -37.70
N LYS A 387 10.86 -11.18 -37.34
CA LYS A 387 12.10 -10.51 -37.74
C LYS A 387 13.13 -10.52 -36.61
N ALA A 388 14.41 -10.59 -36.94
CA ALA A 388 15.49 -10.40 -35.96
C ALA A 388 15.60 -8.93 -35.52
N ALA A 389 16.65 -8.60 -34.76
CA ALA A 389 16.90 -7.25 -34.24
C ALA A 389 17.02 -6.17 -35.33
N ASN A 390 17.59 -6.51 -36.49
CA ASN A 390 17.73 -5.59 -37.62
C ASN A 390 16.46 -5.61 -38.48
N LEU A 391 15.81 -4.45 -38.62
CA LEU A 391 14.56 -4.26 -39.36
C LEU A 391 14.76 -3.80 -40.81
N ILE A 392 16.01 -3.66 -41.28
CA ILE A 392 16.33 -3.27 -42.66
C ILE A 392 16.34 -4.52 -43.55
N PRO A 393 15.39 -4.69 -44.48
CA PRO A 393 15.32 -5.86 -45.35
C PRO A 393 16.54 -5.98 -46.29
N LEU A 394 16.80 -7.20 -46.77
CA LEU A 394 17.86 -7.49 -47.75
C LEU A 394 17.32 -7.34 -49.18
N ASN A 395 18.00 -6.54 -50.00
CA ASN A 395 17.89 -6.57 -51.45
C ASN A 395 19.08 -7.38 -51.99
N GLU A 396 19.01 -8.70 -51.86
CA GLU A 396 20.16 -9.59 -52.10
C GLU A 396 20.92 -9.28 -53.40
N ASN A 397 22.24 -9.09 -53.26
CA ASN A 397 23.20 -8.91 -54.35
C ASN A 397 22.94 -7.72 -55.29
N GLU A 398 22.21 -6.70 -54.84
CA GLU A 398 22.05 -5.47 -55.61
C GLU A 398 23.37 -4.66 -55.60
N GLU A 399 24.05 -4.66 -56.76
CA GLU A 399 25.17 -3.78 -57.04
C GLU A 399 24.69 -2.59 -57.85
N LYS A 400 24.91 -1.38 -57.34
CA LYS A 400 24.48 -0.14 -57.97
C LYS A 400 25.65 0.83 -58.05
N THR A 401 25.96 1.28 -59.27
CA THR A 401 26.88 2.41 -59.47
C THR A 401 26.09 3.68 -59.79
N GLN A 402 26.25 4.71 -58.96
CA GLN A 402 25.67 6.04 -59.18
C GLN A 402 26.75 7.11 -59.02
N TYR A 403 26.85 7.99 -60.03
CA TYR A 403 27.80 9.10 -60.07
C TYR A 403 29.26 8.71 -59.78
N GLY A 404 29.71 7.52 -60.21
CA GLY A 404 31.09 7.05 -59.99
C GLY A 404 31.32 6.36 -58.64
N VAL A 405 30.31 6.27 -57.78
CA VAL A 405 30.32 5.48 -56.53
C VAL A 405 29.57 4.19 -56.75
N THR A 406 30.17 3.06 -56.40
CA THR A 406 29.56 1.72 -56.45
C THR A 406 29.21 1.27 -55.04
N PHE A 407 27.95 0.87 -54.85
CA PHE A 407 27.42 0.26 -53.64
C PHE A 407 27.13 -1.22 -53.94
N LYS A 408 27.58 -2.11 -53.06
CA LYS A 408 27.36 -3.54 -53.19
C LYS A 408 26.86 -4.10 -51.86
N GLN A 409 25.59 -4.50 -51.79
CA GLN A 409 25.06 -5.21 -50.63
C GLN A 409 25.56 -6.67 -50.64
N ASN A 410 26.23 -7.06 -49.56
CA ASN A 410 26.72 -8.40 -49.33
C ASN A 410 25.58 -9.30 -48.79
N ALA A 411 25.77 -10.62 -48.83
CA ALA A 411 24.75 -11.59 -48.41
C ALA A 411 24.34 -11.48 -46.93
N ASP A 412 25.18 -10.88 -46.08
CA ASP A 412 24.89 -10.63 -44.67
C ASP A 412 24.16 -9.28 -44.43
N GLY A 413 23.89 -8.51 -45.49
CA GLY A 413 23.23 -7.21 -45.43
C GLY A 413 24.16 -6.02 -45.24
N SER A 414 25.46 -6.23 -45.01
CA SER A 414 26.45 -5.15 -45.03
C SER A 414 26.59 -4.58 -46.45
N VAL A 415 26.97 -3.31 -46.59
CA VAL A 415 27.13 -2.64 -47.89
C VAL A 415 28.56 -2.16 -48.06
N THR A 416 29.24 -2.68 -49.08
CA THR A 416 30.57 -2.22 -49.49
C THR A 416 30.44 -1.09 -50.49
N ILE A 417 31.13 0.03 -50.24
CA ILE A 417 31.04 1.27 -51.01
C ILE A 417 32.42 1.65 -51.51
N ASN A 418 32.56 1.88 -52.81
CA ASN A 418 33.83 2.26 -53.41
C ASN A 418 33.66 3.21 -54.60
N GLY A 419 34.50 4.24 -54.68
CA GLY A 419 34.56 5.19 -55.80
C GLY A 419 34.49 6.66 -55.37
N GLN A 420 34.54 7.55 -56.36
CA GLN A 420 34.43 9.00 -56.16
C GLN A 420 33.09 9.48 -56.71
N ASN A 421 32.38 10.30 -55.95
CA ASN A 421 31.17 10.94 -56.44
C ASN A 421 31.53 12.10 -57.39
N THR A 422 31.38 11.88 -58.70
CA THR A 422 31.65 12.85 -59.76
C THR A 422 30.39 13.58 -60.27
N GLY A 423 29.23 13.38 -59.64
CA GLY A 423 27.96 13.99 -60.05
C GLY A 423 27.76 15.38 -59.45
N GLU A 424 26.81 16.15 -60.00
CA GLU A 424 26.40 17.45 -59.41
C GLU A 424 25.49 17.27 -58.17
N ALA A 425 25.13 16.04 -57.83
CA ALA A 425 24.25 15.67 -56.71
C ALA A 425 24.82 14.50 -55.88
N ASN A 426 24.27 14.30 -54.68
CA ASN A 426 24.64 13.19 -53.82
C ASN A 426 24.36 11.83 -54.50
N SER A 427 25.25 10.86 -54.29
CA SER A 427 25.04 9.47 -54.69
C SER A 427 24.30 8.72 -53.57
N VAL A 428 23.22 8.02 -53.90
CA VAL A 428 22.25 7.47 -52.93
C VAL A 428 21.95 6.01 -53.23
N TYR A 429 22.12 5.16 -52.22
CA TYR A 429 21.74 3.76 -52.23
C TYR A 429 20.64 3.50 -51.21
N ASN A 430 19.42 3.27 -51.69
CA ASN A 430 18.26 3.08 -50.82
C ASN A 430 18.22 1.66 -50.29
N LEU A 431 18.13 1.52 -48.97
CA LEU A 431 17.94 0.27 -48.25
C LEU A 431 16.45 -0.05 -48.08
N ILE A 432 15.63 0.99 -47.85
CA ILE A 432 14.17 0.91 -47.83
C ILE A 432 13.63 2.03 -48.72
N THR A 433 12.66 1.70 -49.58
CA THR A 433 11.98 2.67 -50.44
C THR A 433 10.46 2.56 -50.35
N ASN A 434 9.79 3.68 -50.10
CA ASN A 434 8.37 3.88 -50.36
C ASN A 434 7.40 2.84 -49.78
N ASP A 435 7.59 2.43 -48.52
CA ASP A 435 6.71 1.46 -47.87
C ASP A 435 5.84 2.11 -46.78
N ALA A 436 4.56 2.31 -47.09
CA ALA A 436 3.58 2.89 -46.18
C ALA A 436 3.13 1.92 -45.07
N LEU A 437 3.20 0.60 -45.31
CA LEU A 437 2.84 -0.41 -44.31
C LEU A 437 3.95 -0.51 -43.26
N LEU A 438 5.22 -0.60 -43.69
CA LEU A 438 6.37 -0.54 -42.80
C LEU A 438 6.39 0.77 -42.00
N ALA A 439 6.05 1.91 -42.61
CA ALA A 439 5.97 3.19 -41.90
C ALA A 439 4.92 3.16 -40.76
N ARG A 440 3.76 2.55 -40.99
CA ARG A 440 2.73 2.35 -39.96
C ARG A 440 3.20 1.40 -38.85
N GLN A 441 3.83 0.29 -39.23
CA GLN A 441 4.41 -0.66 -38.27
C GLN A 441 5.49 0.02 -37.41
N PHE A 442 6.42 0.76 -38.02
CA PHE A 442 7.49 1.47 -37.32
C PHE A 442 6.98 2.60 -36.42
N ALA A 443 5.91 3.31 -36.80
CA ALA A 443 5.27 4.27 -35.91
C ALA A 443 4.66 3.62 -34.66
N LYS A 444 4.14 2.40 -34.79
CA LYS A 444 3.56 1.62 -33.67
C LYS A 444 4.63 1.01 -32.75
N ILE A 445 5.82 0.69 -33.27
CA ILE A 445 7.00 0.36 -32.44
C ILE A 445 7.37 1.56 -31.55
N GLY A 446 7.22 2.79 -32.06
CA GLY A 446 7.56 4.02 -31.35
C GLY A 446 9.01 4.43 -31.57
N MET A 447 9.83 4.38 -30.51
CA MET A 447 11.25 4.76 -30.58
C MET A 447 12.05 3.74 -31.38
N LEU A 448 12.80 4.22 -32.36
CA LEU A 448 13.72 3.44 -33.19
C LEU A 448 15.12 4.04 -33.14
N TYR A 449 16.11 3.20 -33.39
CA TYR A 449 17.52 3.57 -33.41
C TYR A 449 18.16 3.19 -34.74
N LEU A 450 18.65 4.19 -35.48
CA LEU A 450 19.39 4.03 -36.73
C LEU A 450 20.88 4.04 -36.43
N SER A 451 21.60 3.00 -36.81
CA SER A 451 23.02 2.85 -36.50
C SER A 451 23.78 2.04 -37.56
N GLY A 452 25.09 1.91 -37.36
CA GLY A 452 25.95 1.03 -38.14
C GLY A 452 26.78 1.74 -39.21
N ASN A 453 26.67 3.07 -39.32
CA ASN A 453 27.65 3.87 -40.03
C ASN A 453 28.99 3.93 -39.27
N LYS A 454 30.07 4.28 -39.96
CA LYS A 454 31.41 4.45 -39.36
C LYS A 454 31.80 5.91 -39.33
N ALA A 455 32.20 6.39 -38.14
CA ALA A 455 32.69 7.76 -37.95
C ALA A 455 33.93 8.03 -38.81
N GLY A 456 34.01 9.24 -39.38
CA GLY A 456 35.12 9.64 -40.25
C GLY A 456 35.08 9.06 -41.66
N THR A 457 33.99 8.39 -42.05
CA THR A 457 33.75 8.02 -43.45
C THR A 457 33.00 9.15 -44.19
N ASN A 458 33.19 9.21 -45.51
CA ASN A 458 32.46 10.12 -46.39
C ASN A 458 31.06 9.60 -46.75
N VAL A 459 30.49 8.75 -45.91
CA VAL A 459 29.19 8.10 -46.09
C VAL A 459 28.30 8.47 -44.91
N THR A 460 27.01 8.69 -45.17
CA THR A 460 26.01 8.92 -44.12
C THR A 460 24.85 7.96 -44.29
N LEU A 461 24.39 7.35 -43.20
CA LEU A 461 23.17 6.56 -43.18
C LEU A 461 22.02 7.48 -42.77
N GLN A 462 21.04 7.66 -43.66
CA GLN A 462 20.00 8.67 -43.48
C GLN A 462 18.60 8.06 -43.57
N CYS A 463 17.67 8.57 -42.77
CA CYS A 463 16.24 8.31 -42.85
C CYS A 463 15.49 9.62 -43.10
N TRP A 464 14.64 9.67 -44.12
CA TRP A 464 13.81 10.85 -44.42
C TRP A 464 12.45 10.46 -44.98
N ASN A 465 11.51 11.41 -44.91
CA ASN A 465 10.16 11.29 -45.45
C ASN A 465 10.07 12.09 -46.77
N TYR A 466 9.28 11.63 -47.73
CA TYR A 466 8.99 12.33 -48.99
C TYR A 466 8.27 13.68 -48.83
N ASP A 467 7.70 13.97 -47.67
CA ASP A 467 6.90 15.17 -47.42
C ASP A 467 7.69 16.49 -47.42
N GLY A 468 9.03 16.43 -47.47
CA GLY A 468 9.91 17.60 -47.55
C GLY A 468 9.93 18.51 -46.31
N ASN A 469 9.11 18.22 -45.28
CA ASN A 469 8.93 19.07 -44.10
C ASN A 469 9.81 18.71 -42.89
N ASN A 470 10.52 17.56 -42.91
CA ASN A 470 11.39 17.14 -41.81
C ASN A 470 12.85 17.00 -42.28
N SER A 471 13.78 17.51 -41.46
CA SER A 471 15.21 17.23 -41.61
C SER A 471 15.45 15.72 -41.57
N ALA A 472 16.24 15.20 -42.51
CA ALA A 472 16.66 13.80 -42.49
C ALA A 472 17.35 13.47 -41.15
N VAL A 473 16.97 12.35 -40.55
CA VAL A 473 17.68 11.75 -39.41
C VAL A 473 18.95 11.12 -39.98
N LYS A 474 20.12 11.46 -39.42
CA LYS A 474 21.42 11.04 -39.98
C LYS A 474 22.28 10.39 -38.92
N ASP A 475 22.74 9.19 -39.20
CA ASP A 475 23.84 8.55 -38.50
C ASP A 475 25.16 8.83 -39.25
N ASN A 476 26.03 9.61 -38.61
CA ASN A 476 27.38 9.91 -39.10
C ASN A 476 28.46 9.01 -38.47
N GLY A 477 28.05 7.96 -37.75
CA GLY A 477 28.93 7.01 -37.06
C GLY A 477 28.73 6.92 -35.54
N GLU A 478 27.81 7.70 -34.97
CA GLU A 478 27.49 7.69 -33.53
C GLU A 478 26.15 6.99 -33.24
N GLY A 479 25.35 6.71 -34.27
CA GLY A 479 23.96 6.28 -34.13
C GLY A 479 23.01 7.42 -33.80
N ILE A 480 21.71 7.23 -34.05
CA ILE A 480 20.68 8.23 -33.77
C ILE A 480 19.32 7.60 -33.49
N SER A 481 18.66 8.03 -32.41
CA SER A 481 17.30 7.63 -32.07
C SER A 481 16.27 8.59 -32.68
N PHE A 482 15.13 8.08 -33.13
CA PHE A 482 14.05 8.87 -33.71
C PHE A 482 12.70 8.12 -33.64
N VAL A 483 11.61 8.82 -33.99
CA VAL A 483 10.25 8.26 -34.07
C VAL A 483 9.64 8.57 -35.44
N PHE A 484 8.82 7.66 -35.96
CA PHE A 484 8.02 7.92 -37.15
C PHE A 484 6.75 8.66 -36.75
N THR A 485 6.67 9.96 -37.04
CA THR A 485 5.54 10.81 -36.65
C THR A 485 4.46 10.97 -37.73
N ASN A 486 4.75 10.64 -39.00
CA ASN A 486 3.76 10.75 -40.09
C ASN A 486 3.55 9.40 -40.79
N VAL A 487 2.54 8.66 -40.37
CA VAL A 487 2.17 7.35 -40.93
C VAL A 487 1.49 7.39 -42.29
N THR A 488 1.24 8.59 -42.84
CA THR A 488 0.53 8.75 -44.11
C THR A 488 1.46 8.87 -45.32
N ALA A 489 2.77 8.97 -45.09
CA ALA A 489 3.75 9.22 -46.14
C ALA A 489 4.86 8.17 -46.18
N PRO A 490 5.37 7.83 -47.38
CA PRO A 490 6.47 6.90 -47.53
C PRO A 490 7.79 7.44 -46.98
N TYR A 491 8.60 6.54 -46.42
CA TYR A 491 9.94 6.84 -45.93
C TYR A 491 11.03 6.17 -46.77
N ASN A 492 12.20 6.80 -46.78
CA ASN A 492 13.42 6.25 -47.33
C ASN A 492 14.47 6.11 -46.23
N ILE A 493 15.13 4.96 -46.19
CA ILE A 493 16.37 4.74 -45.44
C ILE A 493 17.45 4.44 -46.47
N ALA A 494 18.55 5.20 -46.47
CA ALA A 494 19.56 5.09 -47.51
C ALA A 494 20.96 5.45 -47.03
N LEU A 495 21.95 4.95 -47.76
CA LEU A 495 23.35 5.37 -47.69
C LEU A 495 23.59 6.49 -48.70
N VAL A 496 24.19 7.58 -48.23
CA VAL A 496 24.38 8.81 -49.02
C VAL A 496 25.86 9.20 -49.01
N VAL A 497 26.44 9.33 -50.21
CA VAL A 497 27.79 9.87 -50.45
C VAL A 497 27.66 11.28 -51.04
N PRO A 498 28.12 12.33 -50.35
CA PRO A 498 28.02 13.70 -50.84
C PRO A 498 28.75 13.94 -52.17
N THR A 499 28.35 15.00 -52.88
CA THR A 499 29.04 15.45 -54.11
C THR A 499 30.53 15.71 -53.87
N ASN A 500 31.40 15.29 -54.79
CA ASN A 500 32.86 15.42 -54.76
C ASN A 500 33.61 14.60 -53.71
N GLU A 501 32.93 13.78 -52.91
CA GLU A 501 33.58 12.94 -51.91
C GLU A 501 34.11 11.62 -52.48
N ILE A 502 35.20 11.13 -51.89
CA ILE A 502 35.83 9.84 -52.23
C ILE A 502 35.56 8.84 -51.11
N VAL A 503 35.18 7.62 -51.46
CA VAL A 503 35.01 6.49 -50.55
C VAL A 503 35.88 5.34 -51.04
N ASP A 504 36.86 4.90 -50.25
CA ASP A 504 37.77 3.82 -50.61
C ASP A 504 37.39 2.53 -49.87
N ASN A 505 36.72 1.63 -50.59
CA ASN A 505 36.32 0.29 -50.14
C ASN A 505 35.80 0.21 -48.69
N VAL A 506 34.87 1.09 -48.34
CA VAL A 506 34.28 1.17 -47.00
C VAL A 506 33.10 0.22 -46.89
N THR A 507 33.11 -0.68 -45.91
CA THR A 507 31.94 -1.49 -45.55
C THR A 507 31.15 -0.86 -44.41
N ILE A 508 29.87 -0.61 -44.66
CA ILE A 508 28.88 -0.10 -43.71
C ILE A 508 27.94 -1.23 -43.30
N ASN A 509 27.56 -1.28 -42.02
CA ASN A 509 26.75 -2.34 -41.44
C ASN A 509 25.40 -1.75 -41.01
N PRO A 510 24.51 -1.37 -41.95
CA PRO A 510 23.31 -0.62 -41.61
C PRO A 510 22.40 -1.44 -40.68
N MET A 511 21.91 -0.80 -39.62
CA MET A 511 21.00 -1.39 -38.65
C MET A 511 19.90 -0.40 -38.27
N LEU A 512 18.67 -0.91 -38.26
CA LEU A 512 17.53 -0.25 -37.63
C LEU A 512 16.98 -1.20 -36.57
N ASN A 513 16.95 -0.79 -35.30
CA ASN A 513 16.37 -1.57 -34.21
C ASN A 513 15.33 -0.77 -33.42
N ALA A 514 14.40 -1.47 -32.78
CA ALA A 514 13.49 -0.91 -31.79
C ALA A 514 14.24 -0.48 -30.52
N GLY A 515 13.84 0.65 -29.93
CA GLY A 515 14.40 1.18 -28.69
C GLY A 515 15.19 2.49 -28.85
N THR A 516 15.84 2.90 -27.76
CA THR A 516 16.55 4.19 -27.64
C THR A 516 18.07 4.06 -27.73
N THR A 517 18.60 2.84 -27.88
CA THR A 517 20.04 2.57 -27.92
C THR A 517 20.39 1.64 -29.08
N ALA A 518 21.64 1.71 -29.55
CA ALA A 518 22.17 0.80 -30.56
C ALA A 518 22.30 -0.62 -29.99
N LEU A 519 21.79 -1.60 -30.73
CA LEU A 519 22.08 -3.01 -30.47
C LEU A 519 23.35 -3.45 -31.23
N PRO A 520 24.01 -4.55 -30.81
CA PRO A 520 25.06 -5.17 -31.62
C PRO A 520 24.54 -5.49 -33.02
N TRP A 521 25.32 -5.15 -34.05
CA TRP A 521 24.90 -5.39 -35.42
C TRP A 521 24.61 -6.87 -35.67
N ALA A 522 23.45 -7.14 -36.25
CA ALA A 522 23.01 -8.46 -36.69
C ALA A 522 22.46 -8.37 -38.12
N PRO A 523 22.62 -9.43 -38.93
CA PRO A 523 22.01 -9.49 -40.26
C PRO A 523 20.49 -9.52 -40.14
N TYR A 524 19.80 -9.00 -41.17
CA TYR A 524 18.36 -9.15 -41.29
C TYR A 524 17.99 -10.63 -41.45
N LYS A 525 17.02 -11.09 -40.67
CA LYS A 525 16.41 -12.42 -40.79
C LYS A 525 14.91 -12.25 -40.65
N ASP A 526 14.15 -12.89 -41.52
CA ASP A 526 12.69 -12.90 -41.52
C ASP A 526 12.17 -14.33 -41.68
N GLN A 527 11.10 -14.65 -40.96
CA GLN A 527 10.40 -15.92 -40.99
C GLN A 527 8.89 -15.67 -41.05
N PRO A 528 8.26 -15.82 -42.22
CA PRO A 528 6.84 -15.63 -42.36
C PRO A 528 6.03 -16.87 -41.97
N LEU A 529 4.87 -16.65 -41.38
CA LEU A 529 3.82 -17.63 -41.17
C LEU A 529 2.51 -17.11 -41.75
N THR A 530 1.96 -17.83 -42.73
CA THR A 530 0.65 -17.52 -43.30
C THR A 530 -0.44 -18.32 -42.59
N LEU A 531 -1.45 -17.64 -42.08
CA LEU A 531 -2.62 -18.21 -41.41
C LEU A 531 -3.84 -18.10 -42.31
N SER A 532 -4.60 -19.17 -42.51
CA SER A 532 -5.83 -19.08 -43.30
C SER A 532 -7.00 -18.55 -42.46
N THR A 533 -7.62 -17.47 -42.91
CA THR A 533 -8.73 -16.77 -42.23
C THR A 533 -9.94 -16.65 -43.17
N PRO A 534 -10.62 -17.74 -43.52
CA PRO A 534 -11.66 -17.72 -44.57
C PRO A 534 -12.83 -16.77 -44.30
N ASN A 535 -13.06 -16.39 -43.04
CA ASN A 535 -14.09 -15.45 -42.61
C ASN A 535 -13.50 -14.13 -42.04
N GLY A 536 -12.19 -13.89 -42.19
CA GLY A 536 -11.44 -12.90 -41.42
C GLY A 536 -11.33 -13.27 -39.93
N LEU A 537 -10.68 -12.40 -39.15
CA LEU A 537 -10.69 -12.45 -37.69
C LEU A 537 -11.36 -11.18 -37.16
N PRO A 538 -12.69 -11.15 -36.97
CA PRO A 538 -13.35 -10.02 -36.32
C PRO A 538 -13.03 -9.92 -34.82
N GLY A 539 -13.19 -8.73 -34.26
CA GLY A 539 -13.16 -8.50 -32.81
C GLY A 539 -14.05 -7.33 -32.39
N LEU A 540 -14.81 -7.48 -31.31
CA LEU A 540 -15.70 -6.45 -30.77
C LEU A 540 -15.22 -5.97 -29.40
N LEU A 541 -15.27 -4.66 -29.17
CA LEU A 541 -14.91 -4.07 -27.88
C LEU A 541 -15.93 -4.44 -26.80
N VAL A 542 -15.44 -4.70 -25.58
CA VAL A 542 -16.26 -4.95 -24.39
C VAL A 542 -15.66 -4.29 -23.15
N ASP A 543 -16.50 -3.88 -22.20
CA ASP A 543 -16.04 -3.29 -20.93
C ASP A 543 -15.30 -4.31 -20.06
N SER A 544 -15.67 -5.60 -20.15
CA SER A 544 -15.01 -6.71 -19.45
C SER A 544 -15.41 -8.07 -20.07
N GLY A 545 -14.66 -9.13 -19.76
CA GLY A 545 -14.94 -10.50 -20.19
C GLY A 545 -14.48 -10.82 -21.62
N GLY A 546 -13.56 -10.02 -22.17
CA GLY A 546 -12.93 -10.29 -23.47
C GLY A 546 -11.86 -11.39 -23.40
N ASN A 547 -11.56 -12.01 -24.54
CA ASN A 547 -10.46 -12.99 -24.69
C ASN A 547 -9.14 -12.36 -25.15
N TYR A 548 -9.11 -11.05 -25.40
CA TYR A 548 -7.92 -10.28 -25.70
C TYR A 548 -7.98 -8.92 -25.00
N THR A 549 -6.85 -8.48 -24.45
CA THR A 549 -6.66 -7.15 -23.88
C THR A 549 -5.56 -6.46 -24.66
N ASP A 550 -5.84 -5.28 -25.23
CA ASP A 550 -4.83 -4.54 -25.97
C ASP A 550 -3.90 -3.72 -25.06
N SER A 551 -2.92 -3.05 -25.66
CA SER A 551 -1.91 -2.25 -24.95
C SER A 551 -2.48 -1.06 -24.16
N ASN A 552 -3.72 -0.64 -24.43
CA ASN A 552 -4.41 0.42 -23.70
C ASN A 552 -5.28 -0.13 -22.55
N GLY A 553 -5.30 -1.45 -22.35
CA GLY A 553 -6.14 -2.12 -21.36
C GLY A 553 -7.59 -2.36 -21.82
N GLN A 554 -7.93 -2.05 -23.08
CA GLN A 554 -9.26 -2.30 -23.62
C GLN A 554 -9.44 -3.79 -23.89
N GLN A 555 -10.57 -4.36 -23.46
CA GLN A 555 -10.91 -5.76 -23.69
C GLN A 555 -11.73 -5.96 -24.96
N TRP A 556 -11.52 -7.11 -25.60
CA TRP A 556 -12.12 -7.47 -26.87
C TRP A 556 -12.61 -8.93 -26.86
N ILE A 557 -13.78 -9.16 -27.45
CA ILE A 557 -14.23 -10.51 -27.84
C ILE A 557 -13.81 -10.72 -29.29
N CYS A 558 -12.86 -11.61 -29.53
CA CYS A 558 -12.19 -11.80 -30.81
C CYS A 558 -12.34 -13.24 -31.31
N ASP A 559 -12.49 -13.37 -32.63
CA ASP A 559 -12.08 -14.57 -33.31
C ASP A 559 -10.56 -14.71 -33.18
N SER A 560 -10.07 -15.94 -33.02
CA SER A 560 -8.64 -16.20 -32.82
C SER A 560 -8.13 -17.40 -33.60
N VAL A 561 -6.84 -17.35 -33.95
CA VAL A 561 -6.05 -18.51 -34.37
C VAL A 561 -5.05 -18.79 -33.25
N GLU A 562 -5.12 -19.99 -32.67
CA GLU A 562 -4.37 -20.36 -31.48
C GLU A 562 -3.52 -21.61 -31.72
N PHE A 563 -2.23 -21.52 -31.43
CA PHE A 563 -1.27 -22.62 -31.45
C PHE A 563 -0.89 -22.98 -30.02
N TYR A 564 -0.95 -24.27 -29.70
CA TYR A 564 -0.72 -24.79 -28.35
C TYR A 564 0.60 -25.55 -28.22
N SER A 565 1.06 -25.65 -26.97
CA SER A 565 2.34 -26.24 -26.59
C SER A 565 2.44 -27.75 -26.77
N ASP A 566 1.31 -28.44 -26.86
CA ASP A 566 1.18 -29.85 -27.21
C ASP A 566 1.29 -30.09 -28.73
N GLY A 567 1.43 -29.01 -29.49
CA GLY A 567 1.59 -29.03 -30.93
C GLY A 567 0.27 -29.21 -31.68
N THR A 568 -0.86 -28.97 -31.03
CA THR A 568 -2.17 -28.78 -31.68
C THR A 568 -2.44 -27.29 -31.90
N GLY A 569 -3.54 -26.97 -32.56
CA GLY A 569 -4.01 -25.59 -32.67
C GLY A 569 -5.42 -25.51 -33.22
N LYS A 570 -6.09 -24.39 -32.96
CA LYS A 570 -7.49 -24.17 -33.30
C LYS A 570 -7.74 -22.78 -33.88
N LYS A 571 -8.69 -22.70 -34.80
CA LYS A 571 -9.42 -21.47 -35.16
C LYS A 571 -10.67 -21.42 -34.31
N ILE A 572 -10.83 -20.34 -33.54
CA ILE A 572 -11.96 -20.16 -32.64
C ILE A 572 -12.76 -18.95 -33.10
N GLN A 573 -13.94 -19.22 -33.65
CA GLN A 573 -14.89 -18.20 -34.07
C GLN A 573 -15.86 -17.90 -32.92
N ARG A 574 -15.85 -16.65 -32.44
CA ARG A 574 -16.73 -16.12 -31.40
C ARG A 574 -17.73 -15.12 -31.95
N LEU A 575 -17.50 -14.60 -33.16
CA LEU A 575 -18.34 -13.59 -33.79
C LEU A 575 -18.90 -14.09 -35.12
N LYS A 576 -20.07 -13.58 -35.48
CA LYS A 576 -20.73 -13.90 -36.73
C LYS A 576 -21.14 -12.64 -37.49
N ARG A 577 -20.79 -12.61 -38.77
CA ARG A 577 -21.25 -11.60 -39.74
C ARG A 577 -22.50 -12.11 -40.44
N ALA A 578 -23.56 -11.31 -40.49
CA ALA A 578 -24.82 -11.64 -41.15
C ALA A 578 -25.43 -10.43 -41.86
N SER A 579 -26.14 -10.66 -42.95
CA SER A 579 -26.89 -9.64 -43.71
C SER A 579 -28.27 -10.19 -44.08
N GLY A 580 -29.19 -9.32 -44.52
CA GLY A 580 -30.54 -9.74 -44.91
C GLY A 580 -31.38 -10.31 -43.77
N LEU A 581 -31.09 -9.91 -42.52
CA LEU A 581 -31.81 -10.39 -41.34
C LEU A 581 -33.30 -10.01 -41.40
N ALA A 582 -34.17 -10.93 -40.99
CA ALA A 582 -35.62 -10.73 -41.01
C ALA A 582 -36.08 -10.00 -39.74
N PHE A 583 -36.24 -8.68 -39.83
CA PHE A 583 -36.80 -7.87 -38.76
C PHE A 583 -38.33 -7.83 -38.80
N LYS A 584 -38.95 -7.80 -37.62
CA LYS A 584 -40.40 -7.57 -37.45
C LYS A 584 -40.62 -6.41 -36.47
N LYS A 585 -41.71 -5.67 -36.67
CA LYS A 585 -42.12 -4.63 -35.74
C LYS A 585 -42.57 -5.24 -34.40
N VAL A 586 -42.19 -4.59 -33.30
CA VAL A 586 -42.55 -4.97 -31.92
C VAL A 586 -43.08 -3.77 -31.14
N SER A 587 -43.85 -4.02 -30.08
CA SER A 587 -44.47 -2.98 -29.26
C SER A 587 -44.18 -3.21 -27.78
N TYR A 588 -43.15 -2.54 -27.26
CA TYR A 588 -42.72 -2.62 -25.85
C TYR A 588 -43.06 -1.35 -25.04
N GLY A 589 -44.19 -0.70 -25.31
CA GLY A 589 -44.64 0.50 -24.55
C GLY A 589 -43.84 1.78 -24.81
N ILE A 590 -43.27 1.91 -26.01
CA ILE A 590 -42.42 3.02 -26.44
C ILE A 590 -43.29 4.23 -26.82
N GLN A 591 -42.81 5.46 -26.55
CA GLN A 591 -43.47 6.71 -26.94
C GLN A 591 -43.89 6.74 -28.41
N GLU A 592 -44.97 7.48 -28.72
CA GLU A 592 -45.71 7.41 -29.98
C GLU A 592 -44.92 7.82 -31.23
N GLU A 593 -43.65 8.23 -31.19
CA GLU A 593 -42.98 8.89 -32.33
C GLU A 593 -42.16 7.98 -33.26
N SER A 594 -41.80 6.74 -32.86
CA SER A 594 -41.02 5.82 -33.73
C SER A 594 -41.34 4.35 -33.51
N TYR A 595 -41.18 3.51 -34.55
CA TYR A 595 -41.29 2.05 -34.43
C TYR A 595 -39.99 1.40 -33.98
N LEU A 596 -40.12 0.28 -33.26
CA LEU A 596 -39.01 -0.59 -32.90
C LEU A 596 -39.12 -1.90 -33.69
N TYR A 597 -37.99 -2.33 -34.22
CA TYR A 597 -37.86 -3.56 -35.00
C TYR A 597 -36.97 -4.55 -34.25
N GLU A 598 -37.33 -5.82 -34.27
CA GLU A 598 -36.60 -6.90 -33.61
C GLU A 598 -36.40 -8.07 -34.58
N THR A 599 -35.22 -8.66 -34.56
CA THR A 599 -34.94 -9.95 -35.22
C THR A 599 -34.42 -10.94 -34.18
N TYR A 600 -34.83 -12.20 -34.28
CA TYR A 600 -34.42 -13.25 -33.36
C TYR A 600 -33.28 -14.07 -33.99
N LEU A 601 -32.21 -14.28 -33.22
CA LEU A 601 -31.01 -14.98 -33.63
C LEU A 601 -30.72 -16.05 -32.56
N SER A 602 -30.95 -17.32 -32.89
CA SER A 602 -30.82 -18.43 -31.94
C SER A 602 -29.39 -18.67 -31.47
N ASP A 603 -28.42 -18.22 -32.25
CA ASP A 603 -26.98 -18.36 -32.05
C ASP A 603 -26.33 -17.11 -31.43
N LEU A 604 -27.06 -16.01 -31.25
CA LEU A 604 -26.59 -14.82 -30.54
C LEU A 604 -26.50 -15.08 -29.03
N SER A 605 -25.47 -14.53 -28.40
CA SER A 605 -25.23 -14.65 -26.96
C SER A 605 -26.42 -14.25 -26.08
N GLU A 606 -26.61 -14.98 -24.97
CA GLU A 606 -27.66 -14.74 -23.97
C GLU A 606 -27.20 -13.80 -22.83
N ASN A 607 -25.93 -13.37 -22.84
CA ASN A 607 -25.35 -12.59 -21.76
C ASN A 607 -25.74 -11.11 -21.87
N GLY A 608 -26.77 -10.70 -21.13
CA GLY A 608 -27.12 -9.28 -20.95
C GLY A 608 -27.28 -8.52 -22.26
N TYR A 609 -26.43 -7.51 -22.50
CA TYR A 609 -26.36 -6.75 -23.75
C TYR A 609 -25.10 -7.14 -24.51
N PRO A 610 -25.13 -8.23 -25.31
CA PRO A 610 -23.94 -8.67 -26.03
C PRO A 610 -23.47 -7.60 -27.03
N PRO A 611 -22.15 -7.49 -27.28
CA PRO A 611 -21.65 -6.49 -28.21
C PRO A 611 -22.08 -6.84 -29.64
N CYS A 612 -22.41 -5.80 -30.42
CA CYS A 612 -22.65 -5.93 -31.85
C CYS A 612 -22.33 -4.62 -32.59
N LEU A 613 -21.96 -4.73 -33.86
CA LEU A 613 -21.82 -3.62 -34.80
C LEU A 613 -22.79 -3.79 -35.97
N CYS A 614 -23.14 -2.67 -36.59
CA CYS A 614 -23.96 -2.64 -37.79
C CYS A 614 -23.50 -1.53 -38.73
N THR A 615 -23.51 -1.81 -40.03
CA THR A 615 -23.06 -0.83 -41.04
C THR A 615 -23.96 0.41 -41.08
N GLY A 616 -25.25 0.28 -40.80
CA GLY A 616 -26.22 1.39 -40.92
C GLY A 616 -26.74 1.97 -39.61
N LEU A 617 -26.38 1.41 -38.45
CA LEU A 617 -26.91 1.85 -37.15
C LEU A 617 -25.86 1.73 -36.05
N LYS A 618 -25.69 2.80 -35.28
CA LYS A 618 -24.78 2.83 -34.13
C LYS A 618 -25.31 2.00 -32.96
N TYR A 619 -24.40 1.29 -32.29
CA TYR A 619 -24.71 0.58 -31.05
C TYR A 619 -25.00 1.56 -29.90
N ASP A 620 -26.20 1.52 -29.32
CA ASP A 620 -26.56 2.26 -28.09
C ASP A 620 -27.67 1.52 -27.31
N LYS A 621 -27.34 1.07 -26.10
CA LYS A 621 -28.31 0.40 -25.20
C LYS A 621 -29.47 1.30 -24.75
N ARG A 622 -29.37 2.62 -24.92
CA ARG A 622 -30.37 3.63 -24.52
C ARG A 622 -31.27 4.09 -25.66
N ILE A 623 -31.30 3.40 -26.81
CA ILE A 623 -32.21 3.79 -27.91
C ILE A 623 -33.68 3.80 -27.48
N LEU A 624 -34.05 3.07 -26.42
CA LEU A 624 -35.42 3.10 -25.90
C LEU A 624 -35.78 4.43 -25.24
N ASP A 625 -34.81 5.04 -24.56
CA ASP A 625 -35.00 6.24 -23.73
C ASP A 625 -34.86 7.54 -24.53
N ASN A 626 -34.01 7.56 -25.57
CA ASN A 626 -33.51 8.80 -26.17
C ASN A 626 -34.02 9.12 -27.59
N ASN A 627 -34.94 8.31 -28.15
CA ASN A 627 -35.44 8.45 -29.54
C ASN A 627 -34.32 8.74 -30.57
N LEU A 628 -33.34 7.84 -30.66
CA LEU A 628 -32.17 7.95 -31.56
C LEU A 628 -32.20 6.88 -32.65
N ASN A 629 -31.55 7.17 -33.79
CA ASN A 629 -31.15 6.15 -34.75
C ASN A 629 -30.12 5.25 -34.06
N GLY A 630 -30.39 3.96 -33.94
CA GLY A 630 -29.44 3.04 -33.37
C GLY A 630 -29.97 1.62 -33.19
N MET A 631 -29.11 0.78 -32.64
CA MET A 631 -29.38 -0.63 -32.41
C MET A 631 -28.71 -1.11 -31.11
N TYR A 632 -29.23 -2.20 -30.56
CA TYR A 632 -28.52 -2.97 -29.54
C TYR A 632 -28.91 -4.43 -29.65
N ALA A 633 -28.01 -5.31 -29.20
CA ALA A 633 -28.34 -6.71 -29.02
C ALA A 633 -28.83 -6.96 -27.59
N TYR A 634 -29.81 -7.84 -27.49
CA TYR A 634 -30.46 -8.34 -26.28
C TYR A 634 -30.42 -9.87 -26.36
N PRO A 635 -30.59 -10.65 -25.26
CA PRO A 635 -30.45 -12.10 -25.33
C PRO A 635 -31.28 -12.68 -26.47
N LYS A 636 -30.58 -13.34 -27.42
CA LYS A 636 -31.15 -13.96 -28.64
C LYS A 636 -31.89 -13.03 -29.61
N SER A 637 -31.75 -11.71 -29.50
CA SER A 637 -32.35 -10.76 -30.44
C SER A 637 -31.51 -9.51 -30.70
N ILE A 638 -31.61 -8.97 -31.91
CA ILE A 638 -31.10 -7.62 -32.23
C ILE A 638 -32.31 -6.69 -32.39
N ARG A 639 -32.24 -5.54 -31.73
CA ARG A 639 -33.28 -4.50 -31.80
C ARG A 639 -32.72 -3.26 -32.46
N ALA A 640 -33.53 -2.68 -33.35
CA ALA A 640 -33.17 -1.50 -34.14
C ALA A 640 -34.30 -0.47 -34.13
N ARG A 641 -33.92 0.81 -34.13
CA ARG A 641 -34.83 1.94 -34.21
C ARG A 641 -34.31 2.98 -35.20
N PHE A 642 -35.22 3.55 -35.97
CA PHE A 642 -34.99 4.76 -36.75
C PHE A 642 -35.71 5.92 -36.07
N LYS A 643 -34.98 7.01 -35.81
CA LYS A 643 -35.50 8.21 -35.18
C LYS A 643 -36.61 8.81 -36.05
N ASP A 644 -37.72 9.15 -35.40
CA ASP A 644 -38.91 9.79 -35.98
C ASP A 644 -39.55 9.04 -37.16
N SER A 645 -39.23 7.75 -37.35
CA SER A 645 -39.78 6.92 -38.44
C SER A 645 -40.89 5.98 -37.98
N LYS A 646 -41.98 5.96 -38.76
CA LYS A 646 -43.09 5.01 -38.65
C LYS A 646 -43.35 4.27 -39.97
N ASN A 647 -42.37 4.27 -40.88
CA ASN A 647 -42.54 3.62 -42.18
C ASN A 647 -42.01 2.18 -42.12
N GLU A 648 -42.85 1.27 -41.63
CA GLU A 648 -42.49 -0.14 -41.42
C GLU A 648 -41.89 -0.81 -42.67
N GLN A 649 -42.48 -0.58 -43.84
CA GLN A 649 -41.99 -1.19 -45.08
C GLN A 649 -40.60 -0.67 -45.46
N GLU A 650 -40.40 0.65 -45.43
CA GLU A 650 -39.13 1.28 -45.79
C GLU A 650 -38.02 0.92 -44.80
N ASP A 651 -38.32 0.97 -43.50
CA ASP A 651 -37.36 0.68 -42.44
C ASP A 651 -36.90 -0.79 -42.49
N ILE A 652 -37.81 -1.74 -42.72
CA ILE A 652 -37.46 -3.17 -42.85
C ILE A 652 -36.63 -3.41 -44.12
N GLU A 653 -36.96 -2.78 -45.25
CA GLU A 653 -36.14 -2.90 -46.47
C GLU A 653 -34.75 -2.27 -46.27
N LYS A 654 -34.63 -1.16 -45.54
CA LYS A 654 -33.34 -0.59 -45.14
C LYS A 654 -32.55 -1.53 -44.23
N LEU A 655 -33.17 -2.12 -43.20
CA LEU A 655 -32.48 -3.05 -42.29
C LEU A 655 -31.91 -4.29 -43.01
N LYS A 656 -32.53 -4.73 -44.10
CA LYS A 656 -32.03 -5.85 -44.91
C LYS A 656 -30.72 -5.54 -45.64
N THR A 657 -30.45 -4.27 -45.95
CA THR A 657 -29.22 -3.86 -46.64
C THR A 657 -28.04 -3.75 -45.69
N PHE A 658 -28.27 -3.69 -44.39
CA PHE A 658 -27.21 -3.58 -43.40
C PHE A 658 -26.56 -4.93 -43.10
N GLU A 659 -25.28 -4.86 -42.75
CA GLU A 659 -24.53 -6.00 -42.23
C GLU A 659 -24.38 -5.86 -40.72
N PHE A 660 -24.48 -6.99 -40.04
CA PHE A 660 -24.45 -7.11 -38.59
C PHE A 660 -23.29 -8.02 -38.19
N LEU A 661 -22.47 -7.57 -37.25
CA LEU A 661 -21.45 -8.37 -36.60
C LEU A 661 -21.84 -8.54 -35.14
N TYR A 662 -22.03 -9.77 -34.66
CA TYR A 662 -22.50 -10.03 -33.29
C TYR A 662 -21.83 -11.23 -32.64
N ALA A 663 -21.83 -11.25 -31.30
CA ALA A 663 -21.25 -12.32 -30.50
C ALA A 663 -22.12 -13.58 -30.46
N LEU A 664 -21.50 -14.73 -30.76
CA LEU A 664 -22.12 -16.04 -30.68
C LEU A 664 -22.32 -16.50 -29.22
N GLN A 665 -23.37 -17.28 -28.97
CA GLN A 665 -23.61 -17.91 -27.68
C GLN A 665 -22.57 -19.00 -27.37
N THR A 666 -22.19 -19.77 -28.38
CA THR A 666 -21.19 -20.84 -28.27
C THR A 666 -20.14 -20.62 -29.35
N PRO A 667 -18.85 -20.53 -28.98
CA PRO A 667 -17.77 -20.46 -29.95
C PRO A 667 -17.75 -21.69 -30.87
N ILE A 668 -17.37 -21.47 -32.13
CA ILE A 668 -17.15 -22.55 -33.10
C ILE A 668 -15.65 -22.78 -33.19
N GLU A 669 -15.20 -23.99 -32.83
CA GLU A 669 -13.80 -24.38 -32.87
C GLU A 669 -13.54 -25.28 -34.08
N THR A 670 -12.47 -24.99 -34.83
CA THR A 670 -12.01 -25.80 -35.97
C THR A 670 -10.52 -26.06 -35.82
N ASP A 671 -10.09 -27.31 -35.93
CA ASP A 671 -8.67 -27.65 -35.82
C ASP A 671 -7.85 -27.04 -36.98
N LEU A 672 -6.61 -26.62 -36.67
CA LEU A 672 -5.68 -26.15 -37.68
C LEU A 672 -5.21 -27.28 -38.60
N SER A 673 -4.89 -26.93 -39.85
CA SER A 673 -4.36 -27.91 -40.79
C SER A 673 -2.97 -28.37 -40.37
N SER A 674 -2.58 -29.58 -40.78
CA SER A 674 -1.24 -30.09 -40.49
C SER A 674 -0.14 -29.23 -41.11
N GLU A 675 -0.42 -28.57 -42.24
CA GLU A 675 0.46 -27.61 -42.90
C GLU A 675 0.63 -26.34 -42.07
N GLU A 676 -0.45 -25.78 -41.52
CA GLU A 676 -0.40 -24.60 -40.63
C GLU A 676 0.43 -24.89 -39.37
N ILE A 677 0.23 -26.06 -38.75
CA ILE A 677 0.99 -26.50 -37.58
C ILE A 677 2.47 -26.73 -37.94
N ALA A 678 2.76 -27.36 -39.09
CA ALA A 678 4.13 -27.60 -39.52
C ALA A 678 4.88 -26.29 -39.83
N ALA A 679 4.22 -25.32 -40.46
CA ALA A 679 4.76 -23.99 -40.72
C ALA A 679 5.07 -23.24 -39.41
N TYR A 680 4.16 -23.30 -38.43
CA TYR A 680 4.38 -22.73 -37.11
C TYR A 680 5.57 -23.35 -36.38
N ARG A 681 5.69 -24.69 -36.40
CA ARG A 681 6.81 -25.40 -35.76
C ARG A 681 8.16 -25.18 -36.44
N ALA A 682 8.17 -24.73 -37.69
CA ALA A 682 9.39 -24.41 -38.42
C ALA A 682 9.98 -23.03 -38.02
N LEU A 683 9.20 -22.18 -37.35
CA LEU A 683 9.65 -20.89 -36.85
C LEU A 683 10.73 -21.07 -35.77
N LYS A 684 11.62 -20.09 -35.68
CA LYS A 684 12.60 -19.96 -34.59
C LYS A 684 12.66 -18.52 -34.10
N LEU A 685 12.63 -18.34 -32.78
CA LEU A 685 12.93 -17.04 -32.19
C LEU A 685 14.43 -16.74 -32.35
N ASN A 686 14.76 -15.49 -32.66
CA ASN A 686 16.12 -14.97 -32.77
C ASN A 686 16.57 -14.34 -31.43
N ASN A 687 17.76 -14.69 -30.98
CA ASN A 687 18.45 -14.03 -29.86
C ASN A 687 19.39 -12.93 -30.42
N PRO A 688 19.53 -11.75 -29.79
CA PRO A 688 18.90 -11.34 -28.52
C PRO A 688 17.52 -10.72 -28.65
N VAL A 689 17.01 -10.47 -29.87
CA VAL A 689 15.69 -9.88 -30.07
C VAL A 689 14.97 -10.53 -31.24
N THR A 690 13.70 -10.88 -31.01
CA THR A 690 12.73 -11.20 -32.06
C THR A 690 11.62 -10.17 -32.07
N ASN A 691 11.40 -9.55 -33.21
CA ASN A 691 10.27 -8.67 -33.45
C ASN A 691 9.17 -9.46 -34.18
N VAL A 692 7.93 -9.41 -33.69
CA VAL A 692 6.79 -10.12 -34.28
C VAL A 692 5.79 -9.11 -34.81
N PHE A 693 5.47 -9.21 -36.09
CA PHE A 693 4.57 -8.32 -36.82
C PHE A 693 3.46 -9.09 -37.50
N THR A 694 2.35 -8.42 -37.80
CA THR A 694 1.43 -8.83 -38.85
C THR A 694 1.57 -7.92 -40.05
N ALA A 695 1.62 -8.49 -41.26
CA ALA A 695 1.62 -7.75 -42.52
C ALA A 695 0.21 -7.27 -42.92
N GLU A 696 -0.56 -6.78 -41.94
CA GLU A 696 -1.96 -6.35 -42.07
C GLU A 696 -2.09 -4.87 -41.69
N SER A 697 -2.88 -4.10 -42.44
CA SER A 697 -3.10 -2.68 -42.15
C SER A 697 -3.86 -2.43 -40.85
N LEU A 698 -4.74 -3.37 -40.47
CA LEU A 698 -5.55 -3.32 -39.24
C LEU A 698 -4.79 -3.84 -38.00
N MET A 699 -3.59 -4.40 -38.18
CA MET A 699 -2.69 -4.83 -37.11
C MET A 699 -3.38 -5.62 -35.97
N PRO A 700 -3.86 -6.85 -36.25
CA PRO A 700 -4.49 -7.70 -35.26
C PRO A 700 -3.59 -7.92 -34.03
N GLY A 701 -4.21 -8.24 -32.89
CA GLY A 701 -3.49 -8.56 -31.67
C GLY A 701 -2.73 -9.88 -31.78
N ILE A 702 -1.54 -9.95 -31.21
CA ILE A 702 -0.71 -11.16 -31.15
C ILE A 702 -0.34 -11.41 -29.69
N ALA A 703 -0.34 -12.67 -29.27
CA ALA A 703 0.34 -13.10 -28.06
C ALA A 703 1.27 -14.26 -28.39
N VAL A 704 2.51 -14.19 -27.90
CA VAL A 704 3.51 -15.23 -28.10
C VAL A 704 3.96 -15.74 -26.74
N ASP A 705 3.87 -17.06 -26.58
CA ASP A 705 4.45 -17.78 -25.45
C ASP A 705 5.83 -18.28 -25.86
N TYR A 706 6.85 -17.94 -25.08
CA TYR A 706 8.24 -18.30 -25.40
C TYR A 706 9.01 -18.68 -24.15
N VAL A 707 10.15 -19.34 -24.35
CA VAL A 707 11.09 -19.64 -23.27
C VAL A 707 12.25 -18.64 -23.38
N PRO A 708 12.55 -17.87 -22.34
CA PRO A 708 13.75 -17.03 -22.29
C PRO A 708 15.06 -17.83 -22.33
N GLU A 709 16.15 -17.24 -22.81
CA GLU A 709 17.48 -17.85 -22.83
C GLU A 709 17.98 -18.17 -21.40
N THR A 710 18.43 -19.41 -21.15
CA THR A 710 18.67 -19.92 -19.79
C THR A 710 19.73 -19.15 -18.99
N GLU A 711 20.86 -18.77 -19.60
CA GLU A 711 21.97 -18.14 -18.87
C GLU A 711 21.61 -16.70 -18.43
N ARG A 712 20.98 -15.93 -19.32
CA ARG A 712 20.51 -14.58 -19.02
C ARG A 712 19.14 -14.52 -18.36
N TYR A 713 18.29 -15.53 -18.48
CA TYR A 713 17.13 -15.69 -17.62
C TYR A 713 17.59 -15.96 -16.20
N ILE A 714 18.65 -16.75 -16.00
CA ILE A 714 19.27 -16.91 -14.69
C ILE A 714 19.86 -15.57 -14.23
N GLU A 715 20.54 -14.78 -15.06
CA GLU A 715 21.04 -13.45 -14.64
C GLU A 715 19.92 -12.41 -14.40
N LYS A 716 18.93 -12.32 -15.30
CA LYS A 716 17.76 -11.43 -15.19
C LYS A 716 16.85 -11.89 -14.06
N SER A 717 16.65 -13.18 -13.83
CA SER A 717 15.98 -13.68 -12.62
C SER A 717 16.88 -13.56 -11.39
N ILE A 718 18.19 -13.60 -11.45
CA ILE A 718 19.04 -13.28 -10.29
C ILE A 718 18.92 -11.79 -9.96
N ASN A 719 18.76 -10.93 -10.97
CA ASN A 719 18.60 -9.48 -10.83
C ASN A 719 17.15 -9.05 -10.50
N ASP A 720 16.13 -9.71 -11.07
CA ASP A 720 14.69 -9.46 -10.90
C ASP A 720 14.09 -10.35 -9.78
N ASN A 721 14.45 -11.64 -9.72
CA ASN A 721 14.26 -12.56 -8.56
C ASN A 721 15.45 -12.53 -7.57
N THR A 722 16.00 -11.34 -7.32
CA THR A 722 16.36 -11.02 -5.92
C THR A 722 15.12 -10.96 -5.00
N GLN A 723 14.01 -11.61 -5.34
CA GLN A 723 13.27 -12.39 -4.36
C GLN A 723 14.16 -13.54 -3.85
N LYS A 724 14.97 -13.18 -2.85
CA LYS A 724 15.08 -13.97 -1.62
C LYS A 724 13.72 -14.64 -1.36
N ALA A 725 13.67 -15.89 -0.87
CA ALA A 725 12.45 -16.47 -0.28
C ALA A 725 11.65 -15.34 0.38
N PRO A 726 10.35 -15.15 0.04
CA PRO A 726 9.63 -13.89 0.24
C PRO A 726 10.06 -13.30 1.56
N ALA A 727 10.70 -12.14 1.49
CA ALA A 727 11.47 -11.64 2.62
C ALA A 727 10.55 -11.63 3.84
N ILE A 728 10.99 -12.24 4.93
CA ILE A 728 10.13 -12.49 6.09
C ILE A 728 9.64 -11.13 6.58
N VAL A 729 8.37 -10.82 6.38
CA VAL A 729 7.79 -9.54 6.81
C VAL A 729 7.21 -9.73 8.19
N GLU A 730 7.76 -9.01 9.14
CA GLU A 730 7.29 -8.98 10.52
C GLU A 730 6.63 -7.64 10.82
N LYS A 731 5.77 -7.64 11.83
CA LYS A 731 5.04 -6.47 12.30
C LYS A 731 5.44 -6.16 13.73
N ALA A 732 5.82 -4.93 13.99
CA ALA A 732 6.05 -4.40 15.33
C ALA A 732 5.06 -3.28 15.62
N SER A 733 4.54 -3.24 16.86
CA SER A 733 3.65 -2.18 17.33
C SER A 733 3.94 -1.82 18.79
N GLY A 734 3.84 -0.55 19.14
CA GLY A 734 4.09 -0.05 20.50
C GLY A 734 4.36 1.45 20.51
N GLU A 735 4.66 2.01 21.67
CA GLU A 735 5.05 3.44 21.78
C GLU A 735 6.53 3.65 21.40
N THR A 736 7.33 2.59 21.57
CA THR A 736 8.67 2.48 21.02
C THR A 736 8.81 1.12 20.37
N LEU A 737 9.47 1.06 19.20
CA LEU A 737 9.72 -0.19 18.50
C LEU A 737 11.18 -0.57 18.70
N ASN A 738 11.44 -1.73 19.32
CA ASN A 738 12.76 -2.36 19.33
C ASN A 738 12.67 -3.64 18.49
N VAL A 739 13.22 -3.56 17.29
CA VAL A 739 13.23 -4.65 16.32
C VAL A 739 14.63 -5.22 16.25
N THR A 740 14.86 -6.41 16.80
CA THR A 740 16.21 -7.03 16.93
C THR A 740 16.59 -7.94 15.76
N ASP A 741 15.69 -8.14 14.80
CA ASP A 741 15.84 -9.02 13.66
C ASP A 741 15.64 -8.27 12.33
N SER A 742 15.82 -6.95 12.28
CA SER A 742 15.63 -6.16 11.05
C SER A 742 16.76 -6.34 10.04
N SER A 743 16.41 -6.23 8.75
CA SER A 743 17.36 -6.13 7.64
C SER A 743 17.70 -4.68 7.28
N ASP A 744 18.75 -4.44 6.48
CA ASP A 744 19.10 -3.10 5.94
C ASP A 744 18.20 -2.69 4.74
N LEU A 745 16.88 -2.89 4.84
CA LEU A 745 15.92 -2.59 3.78
C LEU A 745 14.94 -1.49 4.20
N LYS A 746 14.24 -0.89 3.23
CA LYS A 746 13.19 0.08 3.54
C LYS A 746 12.09 -0.55 4.40
N PRO A 747 11.52 0.16 5.39
CA PRO A 747 10.28 -0.28 6.01
C PRO A 747 9.21 -0.46 4.93
N LYS A 748 8.44 -1.54 5.03
CA LYS A 748 7.34 -1.83 4.10
C LYS A 748 6.19 -0.86 4.34
N ARG A 749 5.88 -0.66 5.63
CA ARG A 749 4.84 0.25 6.10
C ARG A 749 5.26 0.85 7.43
N LEU A 750 4.92 2.11 7.63
CA LEU A 750 5.00 2.78 8.91
C LEU A 750 3.67 3.52 9.14
N LYS A 751 3.13 3.43 10.35
CA LYS A 751 2.02 4.26 10.81
C LYS A 751 2.35 4.91 12.13
N VAL A 752 1.77 6.09 12.32
CA VAL A 752 1.87 6.88 13.54
C VAL A 752 0.46 7.22 14.00
N PHE A 753 0.12 6.85 15.23
CA PHE A 753 -1.21 7.03 15.82
C PHE A 753 -1.15 8.05 16.95
N GLY A 754 -2.09 8.98 16.97
CA GLY A 754 -2.29 9.91 18.07
C GLY A 754 -2.60 9.20 19.39
N LYS A 755 -2.15 9.76 20.51
CA LYS A 755 -2.53 9.31 21.85
C LYS A 755 -2.61 10.51 22.77
N SER A 756 -3.83 10.95 23.09
CA SER A 756 -4.02 12.09 23.97
C SER A 756 -4.02 11.68 25.44
N GLU A 757 -3.36 12.47 26.27
CA GLU A 757 -3.40 12.30 27.72
C GLU A 757 -4.23 13.41 28.35
N GLN A 758 -5.09 13.03 29.29
CA GLN A 758 -5.82 13.98 30.11
C GLN A 758 -5.87 13.47 31.54
N LEU A 759 -5.48 14.33 32.47
CA LEU A 759 -5.63 14.05 33.89
C LEU A 759 -7.12 14.10 34.27
N LYS A 760 -7.55 13.11 35.04
CA LYS A 760 -8.92 13.05 35.60
C LYS A 760 -8.81 12.93 37.11
N THR A 761 -9.67 13.65 37.82
CA THR A 761 -9.76 13.53 39.28
C THR A 761 -11.15 13.10 39.68
N THR A 762 -11.22 12.38 40.80
CA THR A 762 -12.45 11.96 41.45
C THR A 762 -12.94 12.99 42.47
N GLY A 763 -12.07 13.89 42.94
CA GLY A 763 -12.33 14.82 44.04
C GLY A 763 -12.06 14.23 45.43
N ALA A 764 -11.42 13.07 45.50
CA ALA A 764 -11.04 12.39 46.74
C ALA A 764 -9.93 13.10 47.52
N GLN A 765 -9.10 13.93 46.86
CA GLN A 765 -8.07 14.73 47.53
C GLN A 765 -8.70 15.84 48.38
N LEU A 766 -8.44 15.80 49.68
CA LEU A 766 -8.94 16.78 50.65
C LEU A 766 -7.88 17.79 51.10
N PHE A 767 -6.60 17.50 50.83
CA PHE A 767 -5.49 18.39 51.14
C PHE A 767 -5.29 19.41 50.01
N ASP A 768 -5.57 20.67 50.32
CA ASP A 768 -5.32 21.83 49.46
C ASP A 768 -3.90 22.37 49.68
N ALA A 769 -2.98 22.02 48.77
CA ALA A 769 -1.60 22.47 48.83
C ALA A 769 -1.46 23.99 48.62
N ASN A 770 -2.40 24.64 47.91
CA ASN A 770 -2.31 26.07 47.57
C ASN A 770 -2.46 26.98 48.80
N LYS A 771 -2.95 26.43 49.92
CA LYS A 771 -3.01 27.13 51.21
C LYS A 771 -1.66 27.22 51.94
N LEU A 772 -0.62 26.58 51.40
CA LEU A 772 0.73 26.57 51.97
C LEU A 772 1.71 27.24 51.02
N GLU A 773 2.34 28.33 51.46
CA GLU A 773 3.41 28.98 50.71
C GLU A 773 4.77 28.28 50.93
N SER A 774 5.68 28.46 49.97
CA SER A 774 7.08 28.09 50.12
C SER A 774 7.71 28.79 51.33
N LYS A 775 8.50 28.06 52.12
CA LYS A 775 9.07 28.56 53.37
C LYS A 775 10.49 28.06 53.58
N GLN A 776 11.36 28.93 54.07
CA GLN A 776 12.69 28.58 54.57
C GLN A 776 12.77 28.85 56.08
N SER A 777 13.13 27.85 56.88
CA SER A 777 13.24 27.95 58.34
C SER A 777 14.16 26.85 58.87
N ASP A 778 14.85 27.12 59.98
CA ASP A 778 15.64 26.14 60.75
C ASP A 778 16.47 25.17 59.88
N GLY A 779 17.18 25.71 58.89
CA GLY A 779 18.09 24.95 58.01
C GLY A 779 17.42 24.12 56.90
N ILE A 780 16.08 24.16 56.78
CA ILE A 780 15.29 23.54 55.69
C ILE A 780 14.63 24.58 54.79
N THR A 781 14.60 24.31 53.50
CA THR A 781 13.74 24.96 52.50
C THR A 781 12.63 24.00 52.08
N ILE A 782 11.38 24.44 52.23
CA ILE A 782 10.15 23.78 51.76
C ILE A 782 9.64 24.61 50.58
N THR A 783 9.69 24.07 49.37
CA THR A 783 9.17 24.71 48.17
C THR A 783 7.85 24.08 47.79
N ASN A 784 6.77 24.87 47.73
CA ASN A 784 5.54 24.44 47.06
C ASN A 784 5.77 24.56 45.55
N ASN A 785 5.64 23.45 44.82
CA ASN A 785 5.91 23.39 43.39
C ASN A 785 4.71 23.85 42.54
N GLY A 786 3.54 24.09 43.16
CA GLY A 786 2.33 24.58 42.48
C GLY A 786 1.47 23.49 41.82
N ASP A 787 1.94 22.24 41.79
CA ASP A 787 1.25 21.07 41.24
C ASP A 787 0.63 20.16 42.32
N GLY A 788 0.63 20.62 43.58
CA GLY A 788 0.24 19.83 44.75
C GLY A 788 1.40 19.10 45.45
N SER A 789 2.62 19.16 44.89
CA SER A 789 3.82 18.58 45.49
C SER A 789 4.68 19.61 46.22
N PHE A 790 5.56 19.12 47.11
CA PHE A 790 6.50 19.94 47.87
C PHE A 790 7.92 19.40 47.74
N THR A 791 8.90 20.28 47.51
CA THR A 791 10.33 19.96 47.52
C THR A 791 10.97 20.39 48.85
N ILE A 792 11.62 19.46 49.55
CA ILE A 792 12.25 19.67 50.86
C ILE A 792 13.77 19.54 50.72
N ASN A 793 14.54 20.54 51.15
CA ASN A 793 16.00 20.53 51.03
C ASN A 793 16.70 21.18 52.24
N GLY A 794 17.82 20.61 52.68
CA GLY A 794 18.65 21.14 53.78
C GLY A 794 18.78 20.20 54.99
N THR A 795 19.33 20.68 56.10
CA THR A 795 19.40 19.94 57.36
C THR A 795 18.65 20.69 58.45
N SER A 796 17.69 20.01 59.08
CA SER A 796 16.81 20.58 60.09
C SER A 796 17.54 20.84 61.39
N THR A 797 17.61 22.11 61.80
CA THR A 797 18.19 22.56 63.08
C THR A 797 17.11 22.84 64.14
N GLY A 798 15.84 22.59 63.84
CA GLY A 798 14.66 22.85 64.67
C GLY A 798 13.42 22.12 64.15
N TYR A 799 12.22 22.72 64.23
CA TYR A 799 10.97 22.13 63.71
C TYR A 799 10.36 22.94 62.55
N PRO A 800 11.07 23.10 61.42
CA PRO A 800 10.64 23.95 60.33
C PRO A 800 9.44 23.35 59.62
N GLY A 801 8.36 24.14 59.49
CA GLY A 801 7.16 23.71 58.82
C GLY A 801 6.16 24.82 58.51
N THR A 802 5.18 24.47 57.69
CA THR A 802 4.04 25.30 57.31
C THR A 802 2.74 24.50 57.50
N SER A 803 1.64 25.19 57.79
CA SER A 803 0.37 24.53 58.14
C SER A 803 -0.83 25.42 57.90
N TYR A 804 -2.01 24.82 57.71
CA TYR A 804 -3.28 25.52 57.73
C TYR A 804 -4.36 24.69 58.43
N ASN A 805 -5.41 25.38 58.90
CA ASN A 805 -6.57 24.73 59.52
C ASN A 805 -7.59 24.33 58.46
N THR A 806 -8.16 23.14 58.59
CA THR A 806 -9.20 22.64 57.71
C THR A 806 -10.37 22.09 58.52
N ALA A 807 -11.55 22.09 57.92
CA ALA A 807 -12.70 21.37 58.43
C ALA A 807 -12.86 20.06 57.65
N LEU A 808 -13.03 18.97 58.39
CA LEU A 808 -13.36 17.65 57.88
C LEU A 808 -14.73 17.25 58.43
N GLU A 809 -15.50 16.53 57.64
CA GLU A 809 -16.80 16.00 58.07
C GLU A 809 -16.61 14.80 59.01
N ASN A 810 -17.69 14.34 59.63
CA ASN A 810 -17.63 13.15 60.48
C ASN A 810 -17.31 11.92 59.63
N GLY A 811 -16.21 11.24 59.92
CA GLY A 811 -15.76 10.13 59.09
C GLY A 811 -14.37 9.61 59.45
N MET A 812 -13.96 8.57 58.72
CA MET A 812 -12.60 8.08 58.71
C MET A 812 -11.81 8.76 57.61
N TYR A 813 -10.52 9.01 57.86
CA TYR A 813 -9.60 9.61 56.91
C TYR A 813 -8.26 8.88 56.91
N TYR A 814 -7.56 8.93 55.79
CA TYR A 814 -6.25 8.30 55.60
C TYR A 814 -5.24 9.32 55.08
N ILE A 815 -4.01 9.25 55.61
CA ILE A 815 -2.89 10.11 55.24
C ILE A 815 -1.91 9.28 54.41
N SER A 816 -1.68 9.65 53.16
CA SER A 816 -0.78 8.95 52.24
C SER A 816 0.14 9.91 51.50
N THR A 817 1.13 9.32 50.82
CA THR A 817 1.98 9.99 49.83
C THR A 817 2.11 9.08 48.61
N LYS A 818 2.38 9.64 47.42
CA LYS A 818 2.60 8.84 46.19
C LYS A 818 3.78 7.87 46.31
N ASP A 819 4.84 8.24 47.03
CA ASP A 819 6.08 7.45 47.20
C ASP A 819 6.25 6.93 48.64
N GLU A 820 6.80 5.71 48.82
CA GLU A 820 7.17 5.08 50.12
C GLU A 820 8.52 5.57 50.68
N VAL A 821 8.90 6.84 50.46
CA VAL A 821 10.09 7.40 51.12
C VAL A 821 9.79 7.55 52.62
N ASP A 822 10.80 7.54 53.49
CA ASP A 822 10.66 7.71 54.95
C ASP A 822 10.24 9.16 55.33
N VAL A 823 9.07 9.58 54.82
CA VAL A 823 8.48 10.93 54.89
C VAL A 823 7.37 11.02 55.94
N LYS A 824 7.25 10.00 56.80
CA LYS A 824 6.32 9.97 57.94
C LYS A 824 6.47 11.20 58.85
N ASN A 825 7.68 11.77 58.89
CA ASN A 825 8.03 12.93 59.70
C ASN A 825 7.90 14.27 58.93
N ILE A 826 7.26 14.29 57.75
CA ILE A 826 7.08 15.51 56.93
C ILE A 826 5.60 15.90 56.81
N PHE A 827 4.74 14.99 56.35
CA PHE A 827 3.31 15.28 56.18
C PHE A 827 2.49 14.70 57.35
N ARG A 828 1.79 15.56 58.09
CA ARG A 828 1.03 15.16 59.29
C ARG A 828 -0.27 15.95 59.44
N VAL A 829 -1.24 15.33 60.10
CA VAL A 829 -2.48 15.97 60.54
C VAL A 829 -2.49 16.02 62.05
N ARG A 830 -2.62 17.22 62.62
CA ARG A 830 -2.79 17.46 64.04
C ARG A 830 -4.26 17.70 64.36
N ILE A 831 -4.76 16.98 65.35
CA ILE A 831 -6.14 17.06 65.81
C ILE A 831 -6.13 17.57 67.24
N ARG A 832 -6.88 18.64 67.52
CA ARG A 832 -7.06 19.17 68.88
C ARG A 832 -8.43 18.76 69.41
N LYS A 833 -8.46 18.21 70.63
CA LYS A 833 -9.69 17.79 71.32
C LYS A 833 -9.53 17.96 72.82
N ASN A 834 -10.39 18.77 73.46
CA ASN A 834 -10.40 18.97 74.92
C ASN A 834 -9.01 19.35 75.48
N ASP A 835 -8.35 20.35 74.89
CA ASP A 835 -6.99 20.80 75.23
C ASP A 835 -5.86 19.75 75.08
N SER A 836 -6.14 18.60 74.45
CA SER A 836 -5.13 17.62 74.03
C SER A 836 -4.88 17.69 72.52
N TYR A 837 -3.66 17.33 72.10
CA TYR A 837 -3.25 17.27 70.70
C TYR A 837 -2.88 15.84 70.32
N GLU A 838 -3.35 15.40 69.15
CA GLU A 838 -2.98 14.13 68.54
C GLU A 838 -2.39 14.37 67.15
N ASP A 839 -1.17 13.90 66.91
CA ASP A 839 -0.50 13.99 65.61
C ASP A 839 -0.59 12.64 64.87
N LYS A 840 -1.02 12.69 63.62
CA LYS A 840 -1.14 11.54 62.71
C LYS A 840 -0.24 11.74 61.51
N GLY A 841 0.66 10.80 61.26
CA GLY A 841 1.59 10.85 60.13
C GLY A 841 1.14 10.01 58.93
N VAL A 842 1.93 10.06 57.86
CA VAL A 842 1.74 9.23 56.66
C VAL A 842 1.63 7.74 57.00
N GLY A 843 0.70 7.04 56.34
CA GLY A 843 0.44 5.61 56.54
C GLY A 843 -0.51 5.31 57.70
N THR A 844 -1.20 6.32 58.24
CA THR A 844 -2.16 6.14 59.34
C THR A 844 -3.55 6.61 58.94
N SER A 845 -4.56 5.94 59.48
CA SER A 845 -5.95 6.39 59.45
C SER A 845 -6.35 7.06 60.76
N PHE A 846 -7.25 8.03 60.71
CA PHE A 846 -7.81 8.68 61.90
C PHE A 846 -9.30 8.94 61.74
N LYS A 847 -10.00 9.18 62.84
CA LYS A 847 -11.44 9.44 62.88
C LYS A 847 -11.71 10.88 63.29
N ILE A 848 -12.65 11.52 62.60
CA ILE A 848 -13.29 12.77 63.00
C ILE A 848 -14.73 12.42 63.39
N ASP A 849 -15.12 12.76 64.62
CA ASP A 849 -16.47 12.46 65.14
C ASP A 849 -17.30 13.73 65.40
N GLY A 850 -16.73 14.90 65.11
CA GLY A 850 -17.38 16.20 65.21
C GLY A 850 -17.22 16.86 66.58
N THR A 851 -16.41 16.26 67.47
CA THR A 851 -16.08 16.83 68.78
C THR A 851 -14.68 17.43 68.84
N GLU A 852 -13.99 17.46 67.70
CA GLU A 852 -12.67 18.07 67.54
C GLU A 852 -12.76 19.61 67.49
N ASP A 853 -11.88 20.30 68.22
CA ASP A 853 -11.80 21.78 68.25
C ASP A 853 -11.11 22.34 66.99
N GLN A 854 -10.15 21.58 66.44
CA GLN A 854 -9.35 22.00 65.29
C GLN A 854 -8.69 20.79 64.61
N VAL A 855 -8.70 20.78 63.28
CA VAL A 855 -7.88 19.88 62.46
C VAL A 855 -6.92 20.74 61.65
N GLN A 856 -5.63 20.48 61.79
CA GLN A 856 -4.57 21.26 61.16
C GLN A 856 -3.66 20.34 60.36
N ILE A 857 -3.40 20.70 59.11
CA ILE A 857 -2.54 19.92 58.20
C ILE A 857 -1.18 20.60 58.12
N TYR A 858 -0.11 19.82 58.23
CA TYR A 858 1.27 20.27 58.29
C TYR A 858 2.14 19.65 57.20
N ILE A 859 3.02 20.47 56.63
CA ILE A 859 4.27 20.06 55.99
C ILE A 859 5.39 20.56 56.89
N GLN A 860 5.99 19.69 57.70
CA GLN A 860 6.94 20.05 58.74
C GLN A 860 7.97 18.94 58.93
N ALA A 861 9.26 19.27 58.99
CA ALA A 861 10.33 18.32 59.30
C ALA A 861 10.70 18.32 60.79
N ASP A 862 11.08 17.16 61.32
CA ASP A 862 11.62 17.04 62.68
C ASP A 862 13.11 17.45 62.76
N THR A 863 13.56 17.83 63.96
CA THR A 863 14.95 18.26 64.22
C THR A 863 15.95 17.15 63.90
N GLY A 864 17.07 17.50 63.25
CA GLY A 864 18.17 16.58 62.95
C GLY A 864 18.03 15.78 61.65
N LEU A 865 16.90 15.94 60.93
CA LEU A 865 16.71 15.29 59.63
C LEU A 865 17.36 16.09 58.49
N THR A 866 18.04 15.39 57.59
CA THR A 866 18.63 15.96 56.37
C THR A 866 17.87 15.50 55.14
N PHE A 867 17.46 16.46 54.31
CA PHE A 867 16.78 16.23 53.04
C PHE A 867 17.63 16.79 51.90
N ASN A 868 17.72 16.03 50.81
CA ASN A 868 18.43 16.46 49.60
C ASN A 868 17.42 16.50 48.44
N ASN A 869 16.79 17.65 48.25
CA ASN A 869 15.73 17.87 47.25
C ASN A 869 14.65 16.77 47.22
N VAL A 870 14.16 16.38 48.40
CA VAL A 870 13.12 15.35 48.55
C VAL A 870 11.78 15.92 48.10
N VAL A 871 11.19 15.37 47.04
CA VAL A 871 9.86 15.75 46.56
C VAL A 871 8.80 14.83 47.15
N ILE A 872 7.75 15.39 47.74
CA ILE A 872 6.61 14.65 48.28
C ILE A 872 5.31 15.04 47.58
N TYR A 873 4.40 14.08 47.44
CA TYR A 873 3.06 14.24 46.88
C TYR A 873 2.04 13.87 47.96
N PRO A 874 1.67 14.81 48.85
CA PRO A 874 0.79 14.52 49.97
C PRO A 874 -0.64 14.22 49.50
N MET A 875 -1.29 13.25 50.14
CA MET A 875 -2.70 12.99 49.96
C MET A 875 -3.42 12.77 51.29
N LEU A 876 -4.56 13.44 51.42
CA LEU A 876 -5.52 13.19 52.47
C LEU A 876 -6.84 12.79 51.81
N ASN A 877 -7.32 11.58 52.09
CA ASN A 877 -8.58 11.08 51.53
C ASN A 877 -9.53 10.57 52.63
N ALA A 878 -10.83 10.55 52.33
CA ALA A 878 -11.81 9.88 53.18
C ALA A 878 -11.67 8.35 53.06
N GLY A 879 -11.93 7.64 54.16
CA GLY A 879 -11.78 6.19 54.29
C GLY A 879 -10.63 5.77 55.20
N SER A 880 -10.47 4.46 55.39
CA SER A 880 -9.42 3.87 56.23
C SER A 880 -8.22 3.35 55.45
N THR A 881 -8.16 3.59 54.15
CA THR A 881 -7.10 3.12 53.25
C THR A 881 -6.64 4.23 52.31
N ALA A 882 -5.38 4.17 51.87
CA ALA A 882 -4.85 5.08 50.85
C ALA A 882 -5.63 4.92 49.53
N LEU A 883 -5.94 6.05 48.89
CA LEU A 883 -6.37 6.09 47.49
C LEU A 883 -5.19 6.50 46.59
N PRO A 884 -5.28 6.28 45.26
CA PRO A 884 -4.30 6.82 44.31
C PRO A 884 -4.22 8.34 44.41
N TRP A 885 -3.00 8.89 44.44
CA TRP A 885 -2.80 10.34 44.53
C TRP A 885 -3.43 11.05 43.32
N GLU A 886 -4.17 12.12 43.60
CA GLU A 886 -4.69 13.08 42.61
C GLU A 886 -4.50 14.51 43.15
N PRO A 887 -4.38 15.54 42.28
CA PRO A 887 -4.28 16.92 42.72
C PRO A 887 -5.59 17.41 43.35
N TYR A 888 -5.51 18.47 44.14
CA TYR A 888 -6.68 19.06 44.78
C TYR A 888 -7.53 19.85 43.78
N THR A 889 -8.71 19.31 43.45
CA THR A 889 -9.70 19.93 42.56
C THR A 889 -10.96 20.34 43.32
N GLY A 890 -10.78 21.02 44.46
CA GLY A 890 -11.90 21.56 45.24
C GLY A 890 -12.83 20.51 45.83
N ARG A 891 -12.34 19.27 46.03
CA ARG A 891 -13.13 18.10 46.44
C ARG A 891 -14.23 17.73 45.43
N LYS A 892 -14.02 18.05 44.15
CA LYS A 892 -14.94 17.77 43.05
C LYS A 892 -14.22 17.00 41.93
N PRO A 893 -14.93 16.14 41.18
CA PRO A 893 -14.38 15.54 39.96
C PRO A 893 -13.97 16.60 38.93
N SER A 894 -12.96 16.28 38.13
CA SER A 894 -12.42 17.15 37.08
C SER A 894 -12.02 16.28 35.86
N PRO A 895 -12.16 16.75 34.59
CA PRO A 895 -12.40 18.14 34.15
C PRO A 895 -13.79 18.70 34.50
N SER A 896 -13.80 19.96 34.93
CA SER A 896 -14.99 20.79 35.21
C SER A 896 -14.69 22.26 34.89
N PRO A 897 -15.68 23.14 34.71
CA PRO A 897 -15.41 24.56 34.45
C PRO A 897 -14.58 25.24 35.54
N GLU A 898 -14.75 24.84 36.81
CA GLU A 898 -13.98 25.39 37.94
C GLU A 898 -12.55 24.82 38.03
N TYR A 899 -12.33 23.63 37.47
CA TYR A 899 -11.05 22.93 37.47
C TYR A 899 -10.84 22.29 36.08
N PRO A 900 -10.44 23.08 35.07
CA PRO A 900 -10.16 22.55 33.75
C PRO A 900 -8.92 21.66 33.77
N GLN A 901 -8.87 20.66 32.88
CA GLN A 901 -7.74 19.75 32.70
C GLN A 901 -7.24 19.85 31.27
N GLU A 902 -5.94 20.13 31.14
CA GLU A 902 -5.27 20.12 29.85
C GLU A 902 -5.38 18.74 29.19
N ILE A 903 -5.56 18.75 27.86
CA ILE A 903 -5.46 17.57 27.02
C ILE A 903 -4.14 17.68 26.28
N LYS A 904 -3.16 16.85 26.66
CA LYS A 904 -1.86 16.82 25.98
C LYS A 904 -2.00 16.02 24.69
N ILE A 905 -1.61 16.60 23.56
CA ILE A 905 -1.72 15.99 22.22
C ILE A 905 -0.33 15.93 21.58
N PRO A 906 0.09 14.77 21.04
CA PRO A 906 1.36 14.67 20.32
C PRO A 906 1.40 15.60 19.10
N GLY A 907 2.48 16.37 18.97
CA GLY A 907 2.70 17.32 17.88
C GLY A 907 1.73 18.51 17.85
N SER A 908 1.17 18.89 19.00
CA SER A 908 0.30 20.07 19.12
C SER A 908 0.99 21.40 18.78
N ASP A 909 2.32 21.42 18.69
CA ASP A 909 3.13 22.55 18.20
C ASP A 909 3.23 22.60 16.67
N GLY A 910 2.56 21.68 15.97
CA GLY A 910 2.48 21.61 14.52
C GLY A 910 3.54 20.70 13.87
N SER A 911 4.45 20.13 14.65
CA SER A 911 5.55 19.28 14.15
C SER A 911 5.67 18.01 14.97
N LEU A 912 5.96 16.88 14.34
CA LEU A 912 6.30 15.65 15.05
C LEU A 912 7.46 14.93 14.38
N GLU A 913 8.49 14.56 15.14
CA GLU A 913 9.66 13.86 14.58
C GLU A 913 9.66 12.40 15.02
N VAL A 914 9.56 11.50 14.04
CA VAL A 914 9.85 10.07 14.21
C VAL A 914 11.33 9.86 13.98
N ARG A 915 12.01 9.18 14.91
CA ARG A 915 13.46 8.90 14.83
C ARG A 915 13.69 7.41 14.68
N VAL A 916 14.40 7.04 13.61
CA VAL A 916 14.84 5.67 13.36
C VAL A 916 16.33 5.56 13.69
N PHE A 917 16.65 4.75 14.69
CA PHE A 917 17.99 4.47 15.19
C PHE A 917 18.46 3.06 14.83
N GLY A 918 19.78 2.87 14.76
CA GLY A 918 20.41 1.56 14.92
C GLY A 918 20.40 1.09 16.38
N VAL A 919 21.39 0.30 16.77
CA VAL A 919 21.60 -0.14 18.16
C VAL A 919 21.99 1.04 19.06
N GLN A 920 22.87 1.93 18.57
CA GLN A 920 23.38 3.07 19.33
C GLN A 920 22.36 4.21 19.40
N LEU A 921 21.99 4.60 20.63
CA LEU A 921 21.02 5.64 20.93
C LEU A 921 21.64 6.99 21.33
N ILE A 922 22.96 7.07 21.55
CA ILE A 922 23.66 8.32 21.87
C ILE A 922 23.85 9.13 20.59
N THR A 923 23.13 10.25 20.47
CA THR A 923 23.29 11.21 19.37
C THR A 923 24.51 12.11 19.59
N LYS A 924 25.13 12.56 18.49
CA LYS A 924 26.26 13.52 18.52
C LYS A 924 25.75 14.92 18.88
N THR A 925 25.56 15.18 20.17
CA THR A 925 24.94 16.43 20.65
C THR A 925 25.92 17.54 21.02
N TYR A 926 27.21 17.25 21.25
CA TYR A 926 28.18 18.23 21.77
C TYR A 926 29.51 18.25 21.01
N THR A 927 30.16 19.40 21.01
CA THR A 927 31.43 19.65 20.31
C THR A 927 32.64 19.34 21.20
N SER A 928 33.78 19.05 20.57
CA SER A 928 35.07 18.84 21.23
C SER A 928 35.42 20.00 22.19
N ALA A 929 35.89 19.69 23.39
CA ALA A 929 36.14 20.67 24.43
C ALA A 929 37.32 20.27 25.33
N THR A 930 37.98 21.25 25.97
CA THR A 930 38.96 21.00 27.03
C THR A 930 38.35 21.33 28.39
N ILE A 931 38.25 20.33 29.27
CA ILE A 931 37.61 20.43 30.59
C ILE A 931 38.58 19.90 31.64
N ASN A 932 38.92 20.72 32.64
CA ASN A 932 39.78 20.35 33.78
C ASN A 932 41.09 19.65 33.36
N GLY A 933 41.78 20.17 32.35
CA GLY A 933 43.08 19.65 31.88
C GLY A 933 43.02 18.46 30.92
N ILE A 934 41.82 17.98 30.59
CA ILE A 934 41.59 16.95 29.55
C ILE A 934 40.98 17.59 28.31
N THR A 935 41.57 17.36 27.14
CA THR A 935 40.97 17.66 25.84
C THR A 935 40.20 16.44 25.34
N TYR A 936 38.89 16.61 25.15
CA TYR A 936 37.99 15.63 24.53
C TYR A 936 37.75 16.01 23.07
N THR A 937 38.08 15.11 22.16
CA THR A 937 37.84 15.25 20.73
C THR A 937 36.76 14.26 20.31
N VAL A 938 35.60 14.77 19.88
CA VAL A 938 34.51 13.94 19.37
C VAL A 938 34.80 13.60 17.90
N ASN A 939 34.99 12.31 17.63
CA ASN A 939 35.30 11.79 16.29
C ASN A 939 34.02 11.70 15.44
N ASP A 940 34.18 11.43 14.15
CA ASP A 940 33.04 11.33 13.22
C ASP A 940 32.17 10.08 13.47
N ASP A 941 32.77 9.00 13.99
CA ASP A 941 32.08 7.77 14.38
C ASP A 941 31.35 7.86 15.74
N GLY A 942 31.40 9.03 16.40
CA GLY A 942 30.80 9.26 17.72
C GLY A 942 31.65 8.81 18.90
N SER A 943 32.82 8.18 18.68
CA SER A 943 33.79 7.93 19.74
C SER A 943 34.46 9.22 20.22
N VAL A 944 35.02 9.21 21.43
CA VAL A 944 35.66 10.39 22.03
C VAL A 944 37.12 10.08 22.37
N THR A 945 38.04 10.83 21.79
CA THR A 945 39.46 10.75 22.11
C THR A 945 39.78 11.73 23.24
N ALA A 946 40.25 11.23 24.37
CA ALA A 946 40.65 12.03 25.53
C ALA A 946 42.19 12.12 25.63
N ASN A 947 42.72 13.34 25.77
CA ASN A 947 44.16 13.57 25.88
C ASN A 947 44.47 14.66 26.91
N GLY A 948 45.41 14.42 27.82
CA GLY A 948 45.84 15.38 28.84
C GLY A 948 45.89 14.79 30.25
N LYS A 949 46.06 15.65 31.25
CA LYS A 949 46.07 15.27 32.67
C LYS A 949 44.97 16.02 33.41
N ALA A 950 44.09 15.27 34.08
CA ALA A 950 42.97 15.82 34.81
C ALA A 950 43.47 16.61 36.03
N THR A 951 43.22 17.92 36.05
CA THR A 951 43.55 18.82 37.18
C THR A 951 42.47 18.83 38.25
N SER A 952 41.27 18.32 37.93
CA SER A 952 40.17 17.97 38.82
C SER A 952 39.28 16.93 38.11
N ASN A 953 38.25 16.40 38.77
CA ASN A 953 37.28 15.51 38.11
C ASN A 953 36.70 16.20 36.87
N SER A 954 36.94 15.60 35.69
CA SER A 954 36.54 16.14 34.41
C SER A 954 35.30 15.41 33.92
N PHE A 955 34.23 16.15 33.59
CA PHE A 955 32.96 15.60 33.10
C PHE A 955 32.65 16.15 31.71
N PHE A 956 32.66 15.28 30.71
CA PHE A 956 32.30 15.63 29.33
C PHE A 956 30.90 15.09 29.01
N LEU A 957 29.96 15.98 28.66
CA LEU A 957 28.58 15.62 28.36
C LEU A 957 28.49 14.98 26.97
N LEU A 958 27.91 13.78 26.89
CA LEU A 958 27.74 13.04 25.64
C LEU A 958 26.34 13.27 25.05
N SER A 959 25.32 13.01 25.85
CA SER A 959 23.93 13.19 25.45
C SER A 959 23.03 13.30 26.68
N MET A 960 21.83 13.83 26.46
CA MET A 960 20.72 13.66 27.38
C MET A 960 20.23 12.22 27.28
N LEU A 961 19.77 11.63 28.38
CA LEU A 961 19.22 10.27 28.31
C LEU A 961 17.99 10.29 27.39
N PRO A 962 17.97 9.53 26.27
CA PRO A 962 16.77 9.44 25.44
C PRO A 962 15.63 8.84 26.26
N LYS A 963 14.41 9.31 25.97
CA LYS A 963 13.17 8.77 26.55
C LYS A 963 12.81 7.50 25.78
N VAL A 964 13.38 6.39 26.22
CA VAL A 964 13.19 5.06 25.66
C VAL A 964 12.90 4.11 26.82
N ASN A 965 12.45 2.90 26.49
CA ASN A 965 12.24 1.84 27.47
C ASN A 965 13.58 1.43 28.16
N ASP A 966 13.62 0.24 28.76
CA ASP A 966 14.83 -0.34 29.34
C ASP A 966 16.08 -0.12 28.47
N VAL A 967 17.15 0.44 29.04
CA VAL A 967 18.42 0.66 28.34
C VAL A 967 19.61 0.11 29.10
N PHE A 968 20.66 -0.15 28.35
CA PHE A 968 21.94 -0.57 28.87
C PHE A 968 23.03 0.42 28.43
N LEU A 969 23.76 0.96 29.41
CA LEU A 969 24.83 1.93 29.22
C LEU A 969 26.19 1.26 29.44
N SER A 970 27.10 1.37 28.48
CA SER A 970 28.45 0.82 28.58
C SER A 970 29.52 1.70 27.90
N GLY A 971 30.79 1.32 28.03
CA GLY A 971 31.93 2.01 27.41
C GLY A 971 32.90 2.65 28.40
N GLY A 972 32.67 2.48 29.70
CA GLY A 972 33.65 2.74 30.74
C GLY A 972 34.84 1.79 30.59
N LYS A 973 36.00 2.21 31.10
CA LYS A 973 37.23 1.39 31.05
C LYS A 973 37.78 1.04 32.42
N SER A 974 37.60 1.95 33.39
CA SER A 974 38.09 1.79 34.75
C SER A 974 37.39 2.77 35.69
N GLU A 975 37.73 2.72 36.98
CA GLU A 975 37.30 3.77 37.90
C GLU A 975 37.81 5.16 37.51
N SER A 976 38.94 5.26 36.81
CA SER A 976 39.52 6.54 36.40
C SER A 976 38.99 7.07 35.08
N ILE A 977 38.39 6.21 34.25
CA ILE A 977 37.79 6.54 32.95
C ILE A 977 36.47 5.81 32.85
N SER A 978 35.38 6.52 33.06
CA SER A 978 34.06 5.92 33.26
C SER A 978 32.98 6.65 32.48
N ILE A 979 31.88 5.93 32.23
CA ILE A 979 30.66 6.54 31.69
C ILE A 979 29.68 6.67 32.84
N VAL A 980 29.27 7.90 33.11
CA VAL A 980 28.41 8.25 34.24
C VAL A 980 27.04 8.62 33.71
N TYR A 981 26.04 7.93 34.22
CA TYR A 981 24.66 8.39 34.18
C TYR A 981 24.39 9.18 35.47
N THR A 982 24.03 10.45 35.33
CA THR A 982 23.67 11.31 36.47
C THR A 982 22.19 11.64 36.43
N ASN A 983 21.45 11.11 37.39
CA ASN A 983 20.13 11.59 37.78
C ASN A 983 20.30 12.53 39.00
N MET A 984 19.58 13.67 39.05
CA MET A 984 19.80 14.74 40.04
C MET A 984 19.46 14.35 41.51
N VAL A 985 19.11 13.10 41.80
CA VAL A 985 18.83 12.56 43.16
C VAL A 985 20.04 11.81 43.79
N ASN A 986 21.27 12.09 43.37
CA ASN A 986 22.48 11.50 43.95
C ASN A 986 22.62 9.96 43.87
N LYS A 987 21.88 9.26 43.01
CA LYS A 987 22.24 7.91 42.55
C LYS A 987 22.93 8.03 41.19
N GLY A 988 24.19 8.44 41.20
CA GLY A 988 25.04 8.36 40.02
C GLY A 988 25.42 6.91 39.78
N TYR A 989 24.96 6.33 38.67
CA TYR A 989 25.43 5.01 38.25
C TYR A 989 26.63 5.21 37.33
N LYS A 990 27.74 4.56 37.68
CA LYS A 990 29.02 4.68 36.98
C LYS A 990 29.40 3.35 36.34
N ASP A 991 29.49 3.34 35.02
CA ASP A 991 30.08 2.23 34.30
C ASP A 991 31.60 2.39 34.32
N VAL A 992 32.27 1.41 34.92
CA VAL A 992 33.74 1.30 35.01
C VAL A 992 34.29 0.16 34.16
N GLY A 993 33.48 -0.38 33.24
CA GLY A 993 33.86 -1.47 32.32
C GLY A 993 32.95 -2.70 32.34
N ASN A 994 31.90 -2.72 33.17
CA ASN A 994 30.96 -3.84 33.30
C ASN A 994 29.55 -3.52 32.76
N GLY A 995 29.32 -2.27 32.36
CA GLY A 995 28.02 -1.77 31.96
C GLY A 995 27.04 -1.52 33.10
N ILE A 996 25.94 -0.85 32.78
CA ILE A 996 24.84 -0.54 33.71
C ILE A 996 23.51 -0.77 33.00
N TYR A 997 22.66 -1.58 33.61
CA TYR A 997 21.24 -1.64 33.24
C TYR A 997 20.45 -0.50 33.91
N ILE A 998 19.65 0.20 33.12
CA ILE A 998 18.79 1.31 33.53
C ILE A 998 17.34 0.93 33.18
N PRO A 999 16.53 0.47 34.15
CA PRO A 999 15.15 0.03 33.91
C PRO A 999 14.19 1.19 33.59
N ASN A 1000 13.11 0.89 32.87
CA ASN A 1000 12.01 1.77 32.46
C ASN A 1000 11.06 2.18 33.61
N GLN A 1001 11.60 2.37 34.81
CA GLN A 1001 10.85 2.83 35.99
C GLN A 1001 11.21 4.27 36.37
N PHE A 1002 12.00 4.94 35.54
CA PHE A 1002 12.41 6.32 35.80
C PHE A 1002 11.36 7.29 35.27
N ASP A 1003 10.81 8.07 36.19
CA ASP A 1003 9.91 9.18 35.88
C ASP A 1003 10.70 10.31 35.18
N TYR A 1004 10.67 10.30 33.84
CA TYR A 1004 11.31 11.30 33.00
C TYR A 1004 10.69 12.70 33.17
N GLU A 1005 9.43 12.81 33.62
CA GLU A 1005 8.80 14.09 33.95
C GLU A 1005 9.41 14.66 35.24
N LYS A 1006 9.76 13.80 36.20
CA LYS A 1006 10.43 14.20 37.46
C LYS A 1006 11.89 14.61 37.27
N TYR A 1007 12.61 14.03 36.29
CA TYR A 1007 14.05 14.27 36.07
C TYR A 1007 14.42 14.55 34.60
N PRO A 1008 13.92 15.65 34.01
CA PRO A 1008 14.12 15.98 32.59
C PRO A 1008 15.59 16.26 32.23
N ASN A 1009 16.45 16.52 33.22
CA ASN A 1009 17.86 16.87 33.05
C ASN A 1009 18.84 15.68 33.20
N SER A 1010 18.35 14.44 33.09
CA SER A 1010 19.17 13.24 33.18
C SER A 1010 20.17 13.17 32.02
N ARG A 1011 21.45 12.92 32.34
CA ARG A 1011 22.56 13.05 31.38
C ARG A 1011 23.54 11.89 31.42
N ILE A 1012 24.13 11.62 30.26
CA ILE A 1012 25.21 10.65 30.06
C ILE A 1012 26.50 11.41 29.84
N GLN A 1013 27.53 11.10 30.62
CA GLN A 1013 28.80 11.83 30.62
C GLN A 1013 30.00 10.89 30.65
N ILE A 1014 31.12 11.30 30.07
CA ILE A 1014 32.43 10.71 30.35
C ILE A 1014 32.97 11.39 31.61
N GLN A 1015 33.38 10.61 32.60
CA GLN A 1015 34.13 11.10 33.75
C GLN A 1015 35.57 10.59 33.71
N ILE A 1016 36.52 11.52 33.79
CA ILE A 1016 37.94 11.24 34.06
C ILE A 1016 38.29 11.82 35.42
N THR A 1017 38.75 10.96 36.34
CA THR A 1017 39.01 11.37 37.74
C THR A 1017 40.26 12.24 37.85
N GLU A 1018 40.28 13.12 38.84
CA GLU A 1018 41.43 13.97 39.17
C GLU A 1018 42.74 13.17 39.23
N GLY A 1019 43.82 13.76 38.69
CA GLY A 1019 45.15 13.16 38.69
C GLY A 1019 45.41 12.15 37.56
N THR A 1020 44.37 11.66 36.88
CA THR A 1020 44.48 10.72 35.76
C THR A 1020 45.13 11.38 34.54
N THR A 1021 46.15 10.73 33.97
CA THR A 1021 46.74 11.12 32.68
C THR A 1021 46.24 10.17 31.60
N VAL A 1022 45.66 10.71 30.55
CA VAL A 1022 45.22 9.96 29.35
C VAL A 1022 45.99 10.46 28.14
N THR A 1023 46.39 9.55 27.25
CA THR A 1023 47.18 9.89 26.05
C THR A 1023 46.50 9.31 24.83
N ASN A 1024 45.79 10.16 24.09
CA ASN A 1024 44.96 9.78 22.94
C ASN A 1024 44.05 8.56 23.24
N GLU A 1025 43.46 8.54 24.42
CA GLU A 1025 42.63 7.43 24.87
C GLU A 1025 41.27 7.49 24.17
N ILE A 1026 40.94 6.47 23.37
CA ILE A 1026 39.67 6.42 22.64
C ILE A 1026 38.61 5.76 23.50
N ILE A 1027 37.55 6.49 23.81
CA ILE A 1027 36.40 6.05 24.61
C ILE A 1027 35.22 5.83 23.66
N ARG A 1028 34.57 4.66 23.80
CA ARG A 1028 33.48 4.20 22.92
C ARG A 1028 32.20 4.03 23.75
N PRO A 1029 31.51 5.14 24.10
CA PRO A 1029 30.28 5.07 24.87
C PRO A 1029 29.17 4.41 24.04
N MET A 1030 28.42 3.51 24.67
CA MET A 1030 27.30 2.79 24.05
C MET A 1030 26.07 2.92 24.92
N LEU A 1031 24.94 3.32 24.33
CA LEU A 1031 23.62 3.15 24.92
C LEU A 1031 22.79 2.33 23.93
N ASN A 1032 22.34 1.15 24.36
CA ASN A 1032 21.43 0.31 23.58
C ASN A 1032 20.14 0.06 24.36
N ALA A 1033 19.04 -0.19 23.64
CA ALA A 1033 17.81 -0.67 24.26
C ALA A 1033 17.96 -2.13 24.73
N GLY A 1034 17.30 -2.48 25.83
CA GLY A 1034 17.33 -3.79 26.47
C GLY A 1034 18.12 -3.82 27.79
N SER A 1035 18.27 -5.03 28.35
CA SER A 1035 18.86 -5.27 29.66
C SER A 1035 20.30 -5.77 29.65
N THR A 1036 20.92 -5.88 28.47
CA THR A 1036 22.28 -6.40 28.29
C THR A 1036 23.12 -5.50 27.39
N ALA A 1037 24.43 -5.47 27.63
CA ALA A 1037 25.38 -4.74 26.80
C ALA A 1037 25.44 -5.31 25.38
N LEU A 1038 25.39 -4.45 24.37
CA LEU A 1038 25.67 -4.83 22.99
C LEU A 1038 27.03 -4.28 22.52
N PRO A 1039 27.64 -4.88 21.49
CA PRO A 1039 28.87 -4.35 20.89
C PRO A 1039 28.68 -2.89 20.46
N TRP A 1040 29.73 -2.09 20.67
CA TRP A 1040 29.70 -0.69 20.29
C TRP A 1040 29.58 -0.53 18.77
N GLU A 1041 28.66 0.32 18.32
CA GLU A 1041 28.57 0.80 16.94
C GLU A 1041 28.39 2.34 16.89
N PRO A 1042 28.74 2.98 15.75
CA PRO A 1042 28.39 4.37 15.50
C PRO A 1042 26.88 4.60 15.47
N CYS A 1043 26.43 5.79 15.90
CA CYS A 1043 25.01 6.16 15.85
C CYS A 1043 24.50 6.28 14.40
N LYS A 1044 23.52 5.44 14.03
CA LYS A 1044 22.79 5.50 12.77
C LYS A 1044 21.41 6.13 13.01
N LEU A 1045 21.27 7.44 12.84
CA LEU A 1045 20.00 8.17 13.05
C LEU A 1045 19.42 8.65 11.72
N GLN A 1046 18.14 8.37 11.49
CA GLN A 1046 17.35 8.88 10.38
C GLN A 1046 16.09 9.58 10.94
N PRO A 1047 16.01 10.92 10.87
CA PRO A 1047 14.83 11.66 11.31
C PRO A 1047 13.76 11.72 10.20
N LEU A 1048 12.49 11.64 10.60
CA LEU A 1048 11.33 11.87 9.76
C LEU A 1048 10.41 12.90 10.44
N THR A 1049 10.42 14.13 9.94
CA THR A 1049 9.60 15.23 10.46
C THR A 1049 8.24 15.27 9.76
N LEU A 1050 7.17 15.35 10.55
CA LEU A 1050 5.79 15.43 10.11
C LEU A 1050 5.24 16.82 10.41
N SER A 1051 4.70 17.47 9.39
CA SER A 1051 3.93 18.69 9.58
C SER A 1051 2.49 18.30 9.86
N ILE A 1052 2.05 18.47 11.11
CA ILE A 1052 0.72 18.11 11.61
C ILE A 1052 0.14 19.30 12.39
N PRO A 1053 -0.42 20.31 11.70
CA PRO A 1053 -0.81 21.59 12.32
C PRO A 1053 -1.74 21.50 13.52
N ASN A 1054 -2.54 20.42 13.62
CA ASN A 1054 -3.51 20.19 14.70
C ASN A 1054 -3.10 19.02 15.64
N GLY A 1055 -1.85 18.57 15.55
CA GLY A 1055 -1.36 17.39 16.25
C GLY A 1055 -2.03 16.09 15.78
N LEU A 1056 -1.83 15.02 16.57
CA LEU A 1056 -2.50 13.73 16.39
C LEU A 1056 -3.36 13.43 17.63
N PRO A 1057 -4.60 13.93 17.71
CA PRO A 1057 -5.50 13.62 18.81
C PRO A 1057 -5.91 12.14 18.83
N GLY A 1058 -6.08 11.57 20.03
CA GLY A 1058 -6.53 10.19 20.24
C GLY A 1058 -7.40 10.07 21.49
N ILE A 1059 -8.62 9.56 21.33
CA ILE A 1059 -9.60 9.40 22.41
C ILE A 1059 -9.55 7.95 22.92
N PRO A 1060 -9.33 7.71 24.23
CA PRO A 1060 -9.35 6.36 24.78
C PRO A 1060 -10.79 5.83 24.81
N VAL A 1061 -10.98 4.57 24.40
CA VAL A 1061 -12.27 3.89 24.34
C VAL A 1061 -12.16 2.46 24.88
N ASP A 1062 -13.22 1.95 25.49
CA ASP A 1062 -13.23 0.57 25.99
C ASP A 1062 -13.18 -0.47 24.86
N SER A 1063 -13.68 -0.13 23.67
CA SER A 1063 -13.61 -0.96 22.46
C SER A 1063 -13.86 -0.15 21.18
N GLY A 1064 -13.48 -0.70 20.02
CA GLY A 1064 -13.71 -0.12 18.69
C GLY A 1064 -12.66 0.91 18.25
N GLY A 1065 -11.48 0.93 18.89
CA GLY A 1065 -10.38 1.81 18.52
C GLY A 1065 -9.60 1.33 17.29
N ASN A 1066 -8.91 2.25 16.59
CA ASN A 1066 -7.98 1.92 15.50
C ASN A 1066 -6.54 1.67 15.98
N TYR A 1067 -6.23 1.94 17.25
CA TYR A 1067 -4.95 1.63 17.87
C TYR A 1067 -5.17 0.96 19.24
N THR A 1068 -4.32 0.00 19.59
CA THR A 1068 -4.29 -0.65 20.91
C THR A 1068 -2.88 -0.52 21.47
N ASP A 1069 -2.75 0.03 22.68
CA ASP A 1069 -1.44 0.20 23.31
C ASP A 1069 -1.00 -1.05 24.11
N GLU A 1070 0.22 -1.01 24.65
CA GLU A 1070 0.86 -2.12 25.37
C GLU A 1070 0.10 -2.54 26.64
N SER A 1071 -0.77 -1.66 27.18
CA SER A 1071 -1.63 -1.97 28.33
C SER A 1071 -2.95 -2.65 27.94
N GLY A 1072 -3.25 -2.71 26.64
CA GLY A 1072 -4.51 -3.20 26.08
C GLY A 1072 -5.60 -2.12 25.93
N GLN A 1073 -5.29 -0.85 26.24
CA GLN A 1073 -6.24 0.26 26.05
C GLN A 1073 -6.41 0.52 24.55
N GLN A 1074 -7.67 0.61 24.10
CA GLN A 1074 -7.99 0.99 22.72
C GLN A 1074 -8.19 2.49 22.58
N TRP A 1075 -7.89 3.00 21.39
CA TRP A 1075 -7.93 4.42 21.09
C TRP A 1075 -8.54 4.69 19.72
N ILE A 1076 -9.40 5.71 19.62
CA ILE A 1076 -9.83 6.29 18.34
C ILE A 1076 -8.96 7.50 18.05
N CYS A 1077 -8.09 7.41 17.06
CA CYS A 1077 -7.03 8.36 16.82
C CYS A 1077 -6.95 8.83 15.37
N ASP A 1078 -6.53 10.07 15.22
CA ASP A 1078 -5.90 10.50 13.98
C ASP A 1078 -4.61 9.70 13.76
N GLU A 1079 -4.34 9.33 12.51
CA GLU A 1079 -3.17 8.55 12.15
C GLU A 1079 -2.54 9.01 10.84
N VAL A 1080 -1.24 8.76 10.70
CA VAL A 1080 -0.50 8.92 9.44
C VAL A 1080 -0.15 7.54 8.91
N ASP A 1081 -0.55 7.25 7.66
CA ASP A 1081 -0.20 6.01 6.95
C ASP A 1081 0.66 6.35 5.72
N PHE A 1082 1.97 6.11 5.83
CA PHE A 1082 2.94 6.49 4.80
C PHE A 1082 2.87 5.62 3.55
N GLU A 1083 2.40 4.37 3.66
CA GLU A 1083 2.25 3.48 2.51
C GLU A 1083 1.08 3.95 1.63
N ARG A 1084 -0.03 4.34 2.27
CA ARG A 1084 -1.17 4.95 1.58
C ARG A 1084 -0.92 6.40 1.18
N GLY A 1085 0.07 7.04 1.80
CA GLY A 1085 0.38 8.45 1.64
C GLY A 1085 -0.69 9.37 2.19
N LYS A 1086 -1.35 8.99 3.29
CA LYS A 1086 -2.50 9.70 3.86
C LYS A 1086 -2.29 10.08 5.32
N TYR A 1087 -2.73 11.29 5.68
CA TYR A 1087 -3.19 11.63 7.03
C TYR A 1087 -4.68 11.30 7.12
N ILE A 1088 -5.06 10.55 8.16
CA ILE A 1088 -6.42 10.03 8.31
C ILE A 1088 -6.98 10.56 9.62
N GLN A 1089 -7.91 11.51 9.51
CA GLN A 1089 -8.58 12.15 10.63
C GLN A 1089 -9.80 11.35 11.08
N ARG A 1090 -9.90 11.07 12.38
CA ARG A 1090 -11.04 10.41 13.05
C ARG A 1090 -11.59 11.23 14.22
N VAL A 1091 -10.80 12.17 14.74
CA VAL A 1091 -11.17 13.01 15.87
C VAL A 1091 -11.44 14.43 15.38
N ILE A 1092 -12.58 14.97 15.82
CA ILE A 1092 -13.01 16.34 15.55
C ILE A 1092 -12.60 17.21 16.73
N GLN A 1093 -11.97 18.35 16.44
CA GLN A 1093 -11.71 19.42 17.40
C GLN A 1093 -12.71 20.57 17.19
N LYS A 1094 -13.28 21.09 18.28
CA LYS A 1094 -14.10 22.30 18.29
C LYS A 1094 -13.77 23.20 19.48
N GLU A 1095 -13.76 24.50 19.21
CA GLU A 1095 -13.42 25.59 20.13
C GLU A 1095 -14.43 26.73 19.98
N ASN A 1096 -14.48 27.65 20.95
CA ASN A 1096 -15.35 28.83 20.91
C ASN A 1096 -16.83 28.48 20.66
N LEU A 1097 -17.29 27.38 21.25
CA LEU A 1097 -18.65 26.87 21.04
C LEU A 1097 -19.67 27.73 21.76
N THR A 1098 -20.78 28.02 21.08
CA THR A 1098 -21.95 28.66 21.69
C THR A 1098 -23.05 27.63 21.83
N PHE A 1099 -23.51 27.42 23.05
CA PHE A 1099 -24.63 26.54 23.34
C PHE A 1099 -25.94 27.31 23.29
N THR A 1100 -27.02 26.59 22.99
CA THR A 1100 -28.39 27.10 23.03
C THR A 1100 -29.25 26.21 23.91
N LYS A 1101 -30.31 26.79 24.46
CA LYS A 1101 -31.33 26.03 25.18
C LYS A 1101 -32.11 25.17 24.18
N ASN A 1102 -32.17 23.87 24.42
CA ASN A 1102 -32.89 22.93 23.57
C ASN A 1102 -33.97 22.20 24.39
N GLY A 1103 -35.20 22.71 24.33
CA GLY A 1103 -36.33 22.20 25.12
C GLY A 1103 -36.27 22.56 26.62
N ASP A 1104 -37.29 22.14 27.37
CA ASP A 1104 -37.43 22.36 28.82
C ASP A 1104 -36.96 21.12 29.61
N TYR A 1105 -35.69 20.75 29.46
CA TYR A 1105 -35.08 19.59 30.15
C TYR A 1105 -34.34 20.02 31.42
N THR A 1106 -35.10 20.41 32.45
CA THR A 1106 -34.56 20.78 33.76
C THR A 1106 -34.46 19.56 34.69
N VAL A 1107 -33.29 19.35 35.27
CA VAL A 1107 -33.07 18.31 36.30
C VAL A 1107 -32.51 18.97 37.55
N GLU A 1108 -33.25 18.85 38.65
CA GLU A 1108 -32.90 19.39 39.98
C GLU A 1108 -32.46 20.87 39.98
N GLY A 1109 -33.01 21.68 39.07
CA GLY A 1109 -32.70 23.11 38.97
C GLY A 1109 -31.62 23.50 37.95
N SER A 1110 -30.97 22.53 37.30
CA SER A 1110 -30.02 22.78 36.21
C SER A 1110 -30.64 22.50 34.84
N GLU A 1111 -30.25 23.29 33.84
CA GLU A 1111 -30.74 23.15 32.46
C GLU A 1111 -29.78 22.32 31.59
N LEU A 1112 -30.31 21.63 30.58
CA LEU A 1112 -29.53 20.92 29.56
C LEU A 1112 -29.38 21.82 28.33
N TYR A 1113 -28.15 22.00 27.87
CA TYR A 1113 -27.84 22.84 26.72
C TYR A 1113 -27.26 22.03 25.57
N PHE A 1114 -27.45 22.52 24.36
CA PHE A 1114 -27.04 21.86 23.13
C PHE A 1114 -26.25 22.80 22.22
N CYS A 1115 -25.16 22.30 21.66
CA CYS A 1115 -24.43 22.96 20.60
C CYS A 1115 -24.48 22.10 19.33
N SER A 1116 -25.09 22.64 18.27
CA SER A 1116 -25.19 21.94 16.98
C SER A 1116 -23.83 21.93 16.26
N VAL A 1117 -23.47 20.78 15.69
CA VAL A 1117 -22.29 20.64 14.83
C VAL A 1117 -22.79 20.49 13.38
N PRO A 1118 -22.79 21.58 12.57
CA PRO A 1118 -23.50 21.65 11.27
C PRO A 1118 -23.12 20.57 10.26
N GLU A 1119 -21.89 20.06 10.35
CA GLU A 1119 -21.37 18.99 9.50
C GLU A 1119 -22.15 17.67 9.67
N PHE A 1120 -22.82 17.46 10.81
CA PHE A 1120 -23.52 16.21 11.15
C PHE A 1120 -25.00 16.41 11.48
N SER A 1121 -25.45 17.64 11.75
CA SER A 1121 -26.85 17.93 12.13
C SER A 1121 -27.85 17.93 10.97
N LYS A 1122 -27.40 17.92 9.70
CA LYS A 1122 -28.27 17.93 8.51
C LYS A 1122 -28.91 16.59 8.15
N THR A 1123 -28.48 15.49 8.75
CA THR A 1123 -28.94 14.14 8.38
C THR A 1123 -30.23 13.70 9.09
N GLY A 1124 -30.68 14.44 10.12
CA GLY A 1124 -31.91 14.13 10.85
C GLY A 1124 -31.91 12.76 11.54
N ASN A 1125 -30.75 12.11 11.66
CA ASN A 1125 -30.65 10.72 12.09
C ASN A 1125 -30.35 10.67 13.60
N VAL A 1126 -31.26 10.07 14.37
CA VAL A 1126 -31.19 9.95 15.85
C VAL A 1126 -30.10 8.98 16.35
N SER A 1127 -29.36 8.35 15.44
CA SER A 1127 -28.46 7.22 15.74
C SER A 1127 -26.98 7.57 15.90
N TYR A 1128 -26.58 8.84 15.71
CA TYR A 1128 -25.17 9.25 15.87
C TYR A 1128 -24.83 9.46 17.35
N ILE A 1129 -24.44 8.38 18.01
CA ILE A 1129 -23.82 8.40 19.33
C ILE A 1129 -22.31 8.55 19.14
N GLY A 1130 -21.64 9.24 20.05
CA GLY A 1130 -20.21 9.47 19.97
C GLY A 1130 -19.52 9.43 21.32
N THR A 1131 -18.20 9.56 21.31
CA THR A 1131 -17.35 9.68 22.50
C THR A 1131 -16.45 10.91 22.38
N GLY A 1132 -15.88 11.37 23.48
CA GLY A 1132 -14.99 12.52 23.45
C GLY A 1132 -14.28 12.85 24.75
N MET A 1133 -13.50 13.92 24.68
CA MET A 1133 -12.78 14.56 25.78
C MET A 1133 -13.00 16.07 25.70
N SER A 1134 -13.01 16.75 26.85
CA SER A 1134 -13.09 18.21 26.90
C SER A 1134 -12.18 18.74 27.99
N THR A 1135 -11.59 19.92 27.76
CA THR A 1135 -10.77 20.59 28.76
C THR A 1135 -11.57 21.00 30.00
N HIS A 1136 -12.89 21.21 29.88
CA HIS A 1136 -13.72 21.75 30.95
C HIS A 1136 -14.85 20.81 31.38
N MET A 1137 -15.07 19.67 30.72
CA MET A 1137 -16.17 18.77 31.09
C MET A 1137 -15.79 17.30 30.91
N ARG A 1138 -16.33 16.44 31.78
CA ARG A 1138 -16.19 14.99 31.67
C ARG A 1138 -17.22 14.44 30.68
N TYR A 1139 -16.77 13.53 29.81
CA TYR A 1139 -17.68 12.76 28.96
C TYR A 1139 -18.49 11.78 29.82
N THR A 1140 -19.82 11.87 29.76
CA THR A 1140 -20.74 10.93 30.42
C THR A 1140 -22.14 11.06 29.83
N ASN A 1141 -22.83 9.95 29.62
CA ASN A 1141 -24.21 9.95 29.12
C ASN A 1141 -25.24 10.32 30.21
N THR A 1142 -24.86 10.24 31.49
CA THR A 1142 -25.75 10.54 32.62
C THR A 1142 -26.14 12.01 32.74
N VAL A 1143 -25.46 12.92 32.05
CA VAL A 1143 -25.82 14.36 32.00
C VAL A 1143 -27.18 14.63 31.40
N LEU A 1144 -27.74 13.70 30.63
CA LEU A 1144 -29.10 13.81 30.11
C LEU A 1144 -30.12 13.80 31.27
N ASP A 1145 -29.88 12.97 32.27
CA ASP A 1145 -30.87 12.61 33.30
C ASP A 1145 -30.48 13.02 34.73
N LYS A 1146 -29.25 13.47 34.98
CA LYS A 1146 -28.74 13.84 36.31
C LYS A 1146 -28.21 15.27 36.38
N ASN A 1147 -28.38 15.91 37.54
CA ASN A 1147 -27.79 17.22 37.81
C ASN A 1147 -26.30 17.09 38.15
N GLU A 1148 -25.48 16.96 37.11
CA GLU A 1148 -24.04 16.82 37.19
C GLU A 1148 -23.34 17.62 36.09
N VAL A 1149 -22.04 17.89 36.31
CA VAL A 1149 -21.18 18.54 35.31
C VAL A 1149 -20.70 17.48 34.32
N GLY A 1150 -20.95 17.67 33.03
CA GLY A 1150 -20.44 16.81 31.99
C GLY A 1150 -21.05 17.07 30.61
N PHE A 1151 -20.61 16.31 29.63
CA PHE A 1151 -21.10 16.39 28.27
C PHE A 1151 -21.30 15.01 27.64
N TYR A 1152 -22.17 14.98 26.63
CA TYR A 1152 -22.51 13.81 25.85
C TYR A 1152 -22.56 14.17 24.37
N ILE A 1153 -22.10 13.25 23.51
CA ILE A 1153 -22.08 13.44 22.05
C ILE A 1153 -23.21 12.62 21.46
N GLY A 1154 -24.17 13.31 20.84
CA GLY A 1154 -25.40 12.69 20.37
C GLY A 1154 -26.24 13.64 19.53
N TYR A 1155 -27.13 13.09 18.70
CA TYR A 1155 -28.11 13.89 17.94
C TYR A 1155 -27.49 15.00 17.07
N GLY A 1156 -26.30 14.74 16.52
CA GLY A 1156 -25.59 15.69 15.65
C GLY A 1156 -24.97 16.90 16.36
N GLY A 1157 -24.76 16.83 17.68
CA GLY A 1157 -24.07 17.87 18.42
C GLY A 1157 -23.60 17.47 19.82
N ILE A 1158 -23.25 18.49 20.61
CA ILE A 1158 -22.74 18.35 21.98
C ILE A 1158 -23.84 18.75 22.95
N TRP A 1159 -24.25 17.81 23.79
CA TRP A 1159 -25.16 18.04 24.91
C TRP A 1159 -24.33 18.24 26.17
N ALA A 1160 -24.62 19.28 26.93
CA ALA A 1160 -23.84 19.59 28.11
C ALA A 1160 -24.70 20.17 29.24
N ARG A 1161 -24.29 19.86 30.46
CA ARG A 1161 -24.90 20.36 31.69
C ARG A 1161 -23.79 20.74 32.67
N ILE A 1162 -23.97 21.86 33.35
CA ILE A 1162 -23.14 22.27 34.49
C ILE A 1162 -24.04 22.19 35.72
N LYS A 1163 -23.58 21.50 36.75
CA LYS A 1163 -24.31 21.32 37.99
C LYS A 1163 -24.67 22.67 38.62
N ASP A 1164 -25.91 22.79 39.06
CA ASP A 1164 -26.54 23.95 39.70
C ASP A 1164 -26.51 25.25 38.85
N VAL A 1165 -26.36 25.14 37.52
CA VAL A 1165 -26.42 26.27 36.57
C VAL A 1165 -27.64 26.12 35.67
N GLY A 1166 -28.54 27.11 35.76
CA GLY A 1166 -29.81 27.11 35.04
C GLY A 1166 -29.96 28.24 34.03
N ASP A 1167 -28.97 29.13 33.89
CA ASP A 1167 -29.02 30.27 32.98
C ASP A 1167 -27.97 30.17 31.86
N LEU A 1168 -28.38 30.52 30.64
CA LEU A 1168 -27.60 30.29 29.43
C LEU A 1168 -26.34 31.16 29.35
N ASP A 1169 -26.42 32.39 29.86
CA ASP A 1169 -25.32 33.35 29.80
C ASP A 1169 -24.17 32.90 30.71
N THR A 1170 -24.45 32.55 31.97
CA THR A 1170 -23.44 31.98 32.89
C THR A 1170 -22.92 30.63 32.39
N PHE A 1171 -23.77 29.81 31.75
CA PHE A 1171 -23.34 28.54 31.16
C PHE A 1171 -22.32 28.74 30.04
N ASN A 1172 -22.60 29.64 29.08
CA ASN A 1172 -21.70 29.93 27.98
C ASN A 1172 -20.41 30.64 28.45
N GLU A 1173 -20.51 31.56 29.43
CA GLU A 1173 -19.33 32.21 30.03
C GLU A 1173 -18.38 31.18 30.64
N LYS A 1174 -18.91 30.18 31.37
CA LYS A 1174 -18.12 29.09 31.97
C LYS A 1174 -17.45 28.15 30.96
N LEU A 1175 -17.88 28.15 29.70
CA LEU A 1175 -17.37 27.25 28.66
C LEU A 1175 -16.74 27.99 27.47
N GLN A 1176 -16.55 29.30 27.55
CA GLN A 1176 -16.03 30.10 26.42
C GLN A 1176 -14.66 29.58 25.93
N ASP A 1177 -13.81 29.14 26.86
CA ASP A 1177 -12.44 28.66 26.62
C ASP A 1177 -12.39 27.11 26.55
N ALA A 1178 -13.55 26.45 26.47
CA ALA A 1178 -13.62 25.01 26.41
C ALA A 1178 -13.28 24.49 25.01
N VAL A 1179 -12.40 23.48 24.97
CA VAL A 1179 -12.04 22.73 23.77
C VAL A 1179 -12.64 21.34 23.88
N PHE A 1180 -13.24 20.86 22.79
CA PHE A 1180 -13.84 19.53 22.71
C PHE A 1180 -13.18 18.72 21.59
N TYR A 1181 -12.75 17.52 21.94
CA TYR A 1181 -12.27 16.50 21.01
C TYR A 1181 -13.27 15.35 21.01
N PHE A 1182 -13.89 15.03 19.89
CA PHE A 1182 -14.91 13.98 19.85
C PHE A 1182 -15.00 13.28 18.50
N THR A 1183 -15.70 12.15 18.48
CA THR A 1183 -15.96 11.36 17.29
C THR A 1183 -17.34 10.72 17.37
N TYR A 1184 -17.93 10.33 16.24
CA TYR A 1184 -19.20 9.63 16.15
C TYR A 1184 -19.00 8.18 15.74
N THR A 1185 -19.80 7.26 16.30
CA THR A 1185 -19.85 5.87 15.86
C THR A 1185 -20.21 5.80 14.37
N ASN A 1186 -19.46 4.99 13.61
CA ASN A 1186 -19.60 4.83 12.15
C ASN A 1186 -19.28 6.08 11.30
N MET A 1187 -18.53 7.04 11.84
CA MET A 1187 -17.98 8.12 11.02
C MET A 1187 -16.93 7.56 10.06
N SER A 1188 -17.10 7.80 8.75
CA SER A 1188 -16.03 7.57 7.78
C SER A 1188 -14.89 8.56 8.06
N PRO A 1189 -13.64 8.10 8.14
CA PRO A 1189 -12.52 8.98 8.37
C PRO A 1189 -12.35 9.97 7.21
N ILE A 1190 -11.76 11.13 7.49
CA ILE A 1190 -11.38 12.11 6.47
C ILE A 1190 -9.93 11.84 6.09
N GLU A 1191 -9.68 11.57 4.81
CA GLU A 1191 -8.34 11.27 4.28
C GLU A 1191 -7.77 12.49 3.56
N ILE A 1192 -6.56 12.90 3.96
CA ILE A 1192 -5.83 14.03 3.41
C ILE A 1192 -4.49 13.51 2.86
N ASP A 1193 -4.15 13.87 1.64
CA ASP A 1193 -2.87 13.49 1.04
C ASP A 1193 -1.68 14.08 1.81
N LEU A 1194 -0.66 13.26 2.07
CA LEU A 1194 0.62 13.73 2.57
C LEU A 1194 1.36 14.53 1.49
N THR A 1195 2.20 15.48 1.91
CA THR A 1195 3.00 16.24 0.94
C THR A 1195 4.08 15.37 0.32
N GLU A 1196 4.51 15.72 -0.90
CA GLU A 1196 5.62 15.02 -1.55
C GLU A 1196 6.93 15.12 -0.76
N GLU A 1197 7.13 16.17 0.04
CA GLU A 1197 8.29 16.30 0.92
C GLU A 1197 8.26 15.27 2.06
N GLN A 1198 7.09 15.04 2.68
CA GLN A 1198 6.89 14.01 3.68
C GLN A 1198 7.08 12.61 3.09
N LEU A 1199 6.52 12.35 1.90
CA LEU A 1199 6.66 11.07 1.21
C LEU A 1199 8.10 10.81 0.77
N LYS A 1200 8.81 11.82 0.27
CA LYS A 1200 10.23 11.71 -0.09
C LYS A 1200 11.09 11.39 1.14
N SER A 1201 10.81 12.04 2.27
CA SER A 1201 11.50 11.77 3.53
C SER A 1201 11.24 10.33 4.00
N TYR A 1202 9.99 9.86 3.94
CA TYR A 1202 9.66 8.45 4.23
C TYR A 1202 10.37 7.47 3.28
N ARG A 1203 10.36 7.74 1.96
CA ARG A 1203 11.03 6.89 0.96
C ARG A 1203 12.56 6.82 1.14
N SER A 1204 13.16 7.74 1.89
CA SER A 1204 14.59 7.72 2.22
C SER A 1204 14.95 6.88 3.45
N LEU A 1205 13.94 6.43 4.22
CA LEU A 1205 14.15 5.62 5.41
C LEU A 1205 14.52 4.17 5.08
N TYR A 1206 15.35 3.58 5.94
CA TYR A 1206 15.68 2.16 5.96
C TYR A 1206 15.76 1.64 7.39
N THR A 1207 15.43 0.36 7.61
CA THR A 1207 15.71 -0.33 8.86
C THR A 1207 17.20 -0.63 8.95
N ASN A 1208 17.75 -0.72 10.16
CA ASN A 1208 19.16 -0.99 10.41
C ASN A 1208 19.36 -2.47 10.76
N TYR A 1209 20.32 -3.12 10.12
CA TYR A 1209 20.77 -4.45 10.49
C TYR A 1209 21.74 -4.40 11.68
N SER A 1210 21.61 -5.28 12.67
CA SER A 1210 20.52 -6.25 12.88
C SER A 1210 19.36 -5.67 13.69
N THR A 1211 19.53 -4.49 14.28
CA THR A 1211 18.54 -3.88 15.19
C THR A 1211 18.12 -2.49 14.75
N THR A 1212 16.81 -2.26 14.70
CA THR A 1212 16.18 -0.97 14.46
C THR A 1212 15.40 -0.54 15.69
N ASN A 1213 15.66 0.68 16.16
CA ASN A 1213 14.88 1.32 17.22
C ASN A 1213 14.07 2.48 16.63
N VAL A 1214 12.77 2.55 16.88
CA VAL A 1214 11.90 3.64 16.39
C VAL A 1214 11.12 4.25 17.55
N PHE A 1215 11.21 5.56 17.72
CA PHE A 1215 10.45 6.30 18.74
C PHE A 1215 10.30 7.76 18.35
N THR A 1216 9.47 8.51 19.08
CA THR A 1216 9.29 9.95 18.83
C THR A 1216 9.87 10.80 19.95
N ASN A 1217 10.10 12.08 19.63
CA ASN A 1217 10.62 13.07 20.58
C ASN A 1217 9.53 13.79 21.40
N PHE A 1218 8.27 13.34 21.35
CA PHE A 1218 7.13 14.00 22.00
C PHE A 1218 6.66 13.33 23.29
N ILE A 1219 6.00 14.11 24.15
CA ILE A 1219 5.16 13.63 25.25
C ILE A 1219 3.78 14.29 25.12
N PRO A 1220 2.68 13.53 25.15
CA PRO A 1220 2.63 12.07 25.20
C PRO A 1220 3.26 11.40 23.96
N GLN A 1221 3.71 10.15 24.13
CA GLN A 1221 4.21 9.35 23.01
C GLN A 1221 3.07 9.00 22.07
N VAL A 1222 3.40 8.81 20.80
CA VAL A 1222 2.46 8.28 19.80
C VAL A 1222 2.48 6.76 19.80
N GLY A 1223 1.42 6.16 19.26
CA GLY A 1223 1.46 4.77 18.84
C GLY A 1223 2.23 4.61 17.53
N LEU A 1224 3.06 3.59 17.42
CA LEU A 1224 3.80 3.24 16.21
C LEU A 1224 3.41 1.84 15.75
N GLU A 1225 3.30 1.66 14.44
CA GLU A 1225 3.16 0.36 13.79
C GLU A 1225 4.10 0.32 12.59
N MET A 1226 4.98 -0.67 12.52
CA MET A 1226 5.92 -0.84 11.43
C MET A 1226 5.86 -2.27 10.90
N GLU A 1227 5.71 -2.38 9.58
CA GLU A 1227 5.97 -3.62 8.85
C GLU A 1227 7.37 -3.52 8.24
N TYR A 1228 8.21 -4.51 8.52
CA TYR A 1228 9.62 -4.51 8.12
C TYR A 1228 10.05 -5.87 7.62
N VAL A 1229 11.14 -5.89 6.86
CA VAL A 1229 11.75 -7.14 6.42
C VAL A 1229 12.74 -7.59 7.49
N ALA A 1230 12.50 -8.76 8.06
CA ALA A 1230 13.39 -9.42 8.99
C ALA A 1230 14.59 -10.06 8.26
N ASP A 1231 15.75 -10.06 8.91
CA ASP A 1231 16.90 -10.85 8.53
C ASP A 1231 16.60 -12.34 8.73
N THR A 1232 16.76 -13.12 7.67
CA THR A 1232 16.37 -14.54 7.67
C THR A 1232 17.10 -15.34 8.74
N LYS A 1233 18.38 -15.07 8.98
CA LYS A 1233 19.16 -15.81 9.98
C LYS A 1233 18.69 -15.44 11.39
N SER A 1234 18.62 -14.15 11.69
CA SER A 1234 18.23 -13.62 13.00
C SER A 1234 16.81 -14.04 13.37
N TYR A 1235 15.89 -14.04 12.40
CA TYR A 1235 14.54 -14.54 12.56
C TYR A 1235 14.51 -16.03 12.93
N ILE A 1236 15.24 -16.86 12.19
CA ILE A 1236 15.31 -18.31 12.41
C ILE A 1236 15.92 -18.60 13.80
N ASP A 1237 17.04 -17.95 14.14
CA ASP A 1237 17.70 -18.11 15.44
C ASP A 1237 16.73 -17.76 16.60
N LYS A 1238 16.02 -16.64 16.49
CA LYS A 1238 14.99 -16.20 17.46
C LYS A 1238 13.87 -17.23 17.60
N LYS A 1239 13.34 -17.77 16.49
CA LYS A 1239 12.31 -18.82 16.51
C LYS A 1239 12.82 -20.12 17.14
N PHE A 1240 14.07 -20.49 16.90
CA PHE A 1240 14.70 -21.63 17.58
C PHE A 1240 14.83 -21.40 19.09
N GLU A 1241 15.24 -20.21 19.55
CA GLU A 1241 15.29 -19.88 20.98
C GLU A 1241 13.90 -19.92 21.64
N GLU A 1242 12.87 -19.38 20.97
CA GLU A 1242 11.48 -19.43 21.43
C GLU A 1242 11.00 -20.88 21.59
N LEU A 1243 11.27 -21.74 20.59
CA LEU A 1243 10.95 -23.17 20.62
C LEU A 1243 11.71 -23.90 21.73
N GLN A 1244 12.99 -23.62 21.93
CA GLN A 1244 13.78 -24.21 23.01
C GLN A 1244 13.22 -23.83 24.39
N LYS A 1245 12.86 -22.56 24.60
CA LYS A 1245 12.22 -22.11 25.86
C LYS A 1245 10.87 -22.81 26.08
N ALA A 1246 10.04 -22.92 25.05
CA ALA A 1246 8.76 -23.63 25.13
C ALA A 1246 8.95 -25.11 25.48
N LEU A 1247 9.94 -25.77 24.86
CA LEU A 1247 10.28 -27.17 25.12
C LEU A 1247 10.81 -27.37 26.55
N VAL A 1248 11.68 -26.49 27.04
CA VAL A 1248 12.18 -26.53 28.44
C VAL A 1248 11.05 -26.34 29.44
N ASN A 1249 10.15 -25.38 29.21
CA ASN A 1249 8.98 -25.17 30.07
C ASN A 1249 8.07 -26.40 30.10
N THR A 1250 7.81 -26.99 28.92
CA THR A 1250 7.01 -28.22 28.81
C THR A 1250 7.67 -29.39 29.54
N ASN A 1251 8.96 -29.61 29.33
CA ASN A 1251 9.72 -30.66 30.02
C ASN A 1251 9.80 -30.43 31.52
N THR A 1252 9.89 -29.18 31.99
CA THR A 1252 9.85 -28.84 33.41
C THR A 1252 8.49 -29.14 34.01
N GLN A 1253 7.39 -28.83 33.30
CA GLN A 1253 6.03 -29.17 33.74
C GLN A 1253 5.82 -30.69 33.79
N VAL A 1254 6.29 -31.44 32.79
CA VAL A 1254 6.23 -32.91 32.76
C VAL A 1254 7.08 -33.52 33.89
N LEU A 1255 8.30 -33.03 34.10
CA LEU A 1255 9.17 -33.49 35.18
C LEU A 1255 8.55 -33.21 36.56
N ASN A 1256 7.97 -32.02 36.76
CA ASN A 1256 7.26 -31.69 38.00
C ASN A 1256 6.04 -32.60 38.20
N LYS A 1257 5.33 -32.97 37.12
CA LYS A 1257 4.22 -33.91 37.18
C LYS A 1257 4.67 -35.33 37.53
N VAL A 1258 5.74 -35.84 36.91
CA VAL A 1258 6.31 -37.16 37.21
C VAL A 1258 6.87 -37.21 38.64
N ILE A 1259 7.50 -36.13 39.12
CA ILE A 1259 7.96 -36.03 40.51
C ILE A 1259 6.78 -36.03 41.49
N MET A 1260 5.67 -35.37 41.16
CA MET A 1260 4.46 -35.39 41.99
C MET A 1260 3.82 -36.79 42.00
N GLU A 1261 3.74 -37.46 40.85
CA GLU A 1261 3.20 -38.84 40.74
C GLU A 1261 4.10 -39.88 41.48
N ASP A 1262 5.43 -39.75 41.42
CA ASP A 1262 6.38 -40.62 42.14
C ASP A 1262 6.39 -40.37 43.66
N ILE A 1263 6.05 -39.14 44.11
CA ILE A 1263 5.87 -38.81 45.54
C ILE A 1263 4.52 -39.37 46.05
N GLU A 1264 3.49 -39.43 45.21
CA GLU A 1264 2.20 -40.05 45.56
C GLU A 1264 2.28 -41.59 45.65
N HIS A 1265 3.28 -42.21 45.01
CA HIS A 1265 3.46 -43.67 44.94
C HIS A 1265 4.53 -44.24 45.91
N ALA A 1266 5.17 -43.41 46.72
CA ALA A 1266 6.18 -43.78 47.71
C ALA A 1266 5.70 -43.51 49.15
#